data_AF-E6VEL5-F1
#
_entry.id   AF-E6VEL5-F1
#
_cell.length_a   1.000
_cell.length_b   1.000
_cell.length_c   1.000
_cell.angle_alpha   90.00
_cell.angle_beta   90.00
_cell.angle_gamma   90.00
#
_symmetry.space_group_name_H-M   'P 1'
#
loop_
_entity.id
_entity.type
_entity.pdbx_description
1 polymer ?
#
loop_
_entity_poly.entity_id
_entity_poly.type
_entity_poly.pdbx_seq_one_letter_code
_entity_poly.pdbx_strand_id
1 'polypeptide(L)'
;MVAEHLYLSNSVSEHQIANYRNEFNRAKSRRQHPSSRKTARDKFLENEDFIRNPLMNSRLTNHLTRLSTIHDQCLDRLTKVRARHHNQSADIPGLASEFTACMADFMASRAMTQDFEQHRKVNPVVENDDDPDFSIGQLLLYLICSSHGMSAGFRVVDKLAENEKTQITIHRNPNRVGALLNLWRGFLHLVAGRHVKALSSFRAAKHLCNINLVAQLYCDELSGKAGQFNHDQLLGRFCSYPFSKLYTNQSGETHHCCLAFSPLRAGSIDDQIFDWNSKSSIEFRKSILSGAFTYCDKTSCSFIVGGSLPTREDAAIEDTRIAQIIEQNLVKIEPHGLELVFEHDASCNLACPSCRSELIAHPKIATEQLDQRFPYLLELLSKSKRLSVSGYGDPFFSRHYRKLLKLVCKENSPDLTIDLITNAALLTPQTWASYEHLHSMFGSISVSVDAANRDTYSKVRKLGDFDKLMKNLEFISTLRQRGIFSTFLIQCVVQADNFREMEDFVELGQRLAVDGVIFQRLFPYGVYTDPAKFEKADVFGTSHPEHQDFIGILRSDRLKKQGVSFSTFQDFYDKINPIDYYFDSLTTDENGISAFGWAFIKSGHQVGKVSIVLKKDGHNKRFQFETNPISRPDVADALAQPGLAECGFSLHPSGRRLPFGRYQVGIRVDSPNSSVTDFTNQFIEIARQPKEAIKYSIDLLEGGNDVVVHGWAYLAGGQVPEKIFVVLKSLSNNKRTFFDAEQVSRPDVAEALGRNLVKSGFSFSLNGRHLPAGEYEIGVRLVSGKRRAIRYSGRTVYFAGQPAMVA
;
A
#
# COMPACT_ATOMS: atom_id res chain seq x y z
N MET A 1 17.83 -5.14 28.96
CA MET A 1 16.42 -4.98 28.53
C MET A 1 15.70 -6.29 28.17
N VAL A 2 15.80 -6.92 26.98
CA VAL A 2 15.15 -8.24 26.74
C VAL A 2 15.72 -9.35 27.64
N ALA A 3 17.04 -9.34 27.85
CA ALA A 3 17.71 -10.25 28.80
C ALA A 3 17.37 -9.97 30.28
N GLU A 4 16.94 -8.76 30.64
CA GLU A 4 16.50 -8.44 32.03
C GLU A 4 15.04 -8.80 32.26
N HIS A 5 14.20 -8.70 31.23
CA HIS A 5 12.78 -9.02 31.36
C HIS A 5 12.50 -10.53 31.38
N LEU A 6 13.37 -11.33 30.74
CA LEU A 6 13.33 -12.79 30.80
C LEU A 6 14.00 -13.37 32.06
N TYR A 7 14.76 -12.55 32.79
CA TYR A 7 15.39 -12.93 34.06
C TYR A 7 14.40 -12.90 35.25
N LEU A 8 13.25 -12.24 35.12
CA LEU A 8 12.33 -12.00 36.24
C LEU A 8 11.14 -12.97 36.31
N SER A 9 11.01 -13.94 35.39
CA SER A 9 9.81 -14.81 35.30
C SER A 9 10.02 -16.30 35.54
N ASN A 10 11.24 -16.77 35.86
CA ASN A 10 11.43 -18.11 36.40
C ASN A 10 12.60 -18.09 37.37
N SER A 11 12.31 -18.30 38.65
CA SER A 11 13.30 -18.42 39.72
C SER A 11 14.22 -19.62 39.46
N VAL A 12 15.34 -19.37 38.79
CA VAL A 12 16.53 -20.23 38.93
C VAL A 12 17.07 -19.96 40.32
N SER A 13 17.08 -20.99 41.19
CA SER A 13 17.50 -20.79 42.58
C SER A 13 18.96 -20.35 42.65
N GLU A 14 19.32 -19.51 43.63
CA GLU A 14 20.72 -19.10 43.88
C GLU A 14 21.65 -20.32 44.03
N HIS A 15 21.10 -21.47 44.45
CA HIS A 15 21.79 -22.74 44.54
C HIS A 15 22.25 -23.31 43.18
N GLN A 16 21.45 -23.13 42.11
CA GLN A 16 21.83 -23.55 40.75
C GLN A 16 22.89 -22.64 40.13
N ILE A 17 22.84 -21.34 40.43
CA ILE A 17 23.89 -20.38 40.03
C ILE A 17 25.20 -20.65 40.80
N ALA A 18 25.11 -21.03 42.08
CA ALA A 18 26.26 -21.45 42.88
C ALA A 18 26.88 -22.75 42.36
N ASN A 19 26.07 -23.73 41.91
CA ASN A 19 26.57 -24.95 41.28
C ASN A 19 27.26 -24.67 39.95
N TYR A 20 26.72 -23.79 39.10
CA TYR A 20 27.39 -23.36 37.87
C TYR A 20 28.69 -22.57 38.15
N ARG A 21 28.72 -21.69 39.16
CA ARG A 21 29.96 -21.02 39.60
C ARG A 21 30.98 -22.00 40.17
N ASN A 22 30.55 -23.04 40.87
CA ASN A 22 31.43 -24.07 41.42
C ASN A 22 31.97 -25.01 40.34
N GLU A 23 31.19 -25.37 39.32
CA GLU A 23 31.67 -26.09 38.15
C GLU A 23 32.60 -25.24 37.27
N PHE A 24 32.29 -23.96 37.10
CA PHE A 24 33.15 -22.97 36.44
C PHE A 24 34.49 -22.79 37.17
N ASN A 25 34.48 -22.72 38.51
CA ASN A 25 35.70 -22.63 39.33
C ASN A 25 36.49 -23.95 39.37
N ARG A 26 35.82 -25.11 39.32
CA ARG A 26 36.47 -26.43 39.16
C ARG A 26 37.11 -26.61 37.78
N ALA A 27 36.55 -26.00 36.73
CA ALA A 27 37.16 -25.96 35.40
C ALA A 27 38.37 -25.02 35.34
N LYS A 28 38.37 -23.93 36.13
CA LYS A 28 39.48 -22.97 36.26
C LYS A 28 40.69 -23.54 37.01
N SER A 29 40.47 -24.43 37.98
CA SER A 29 41.55 -25.04 38.78
C SER A 29 42.29 -26.20 38.09
N ARG A 30 41.78 -26.71 36.95
CA ARG A 30 42.40 -27.80 36.18
C ARG A 30 43.27 -27.36 34.99
N ARG A 31 43.59 -26.08 34.85
CA ARG A 31 44.51 -25.59 33.80
C ARG A 31 45.49 -24.56 34.34
N GLN A 32 46.56 -25.03 34.97
CA GLN A 32 47.84 -24.33 34.91
C GLN A 32 48.71 -25.02 33.84
N HIS A 33 48.56 -24.57 32.60
CA HIS A 33 49.67 -24.53 31.65
C HIS A 33 49.44 -23.36 30.69
N PRO A 34 50.43 -22.49 30.47
CA PRO A 34 50.27 -21.31 29.64
C PRO A 34 50.45 -21.68 28.17
N SER A 35 49.35 -21.81 27.42
CA SER A 35 49.39 -21.78 25.95
C SER A 35 48.34 -20.81 25.42
N SER A 36 48.82 -19.78 24.75
CA SER A 36 48.07 -18.72 24.07
C SER A 36 47.25 -19.25 22.89
N ARG A 37 46.00 -19.65 23.14
CA ARG A 37 44.84 -19.52 22.22
C ARG A 37 43.61 -20.07 22.92
N LYS A 38 42.62 -19.19 23.18
CA LYS A 38 41.28 -19.60 23.62
C LYS A 38 40.74 -20.65 22.66
N THR A 39 40.28 -21.79 23.18
CA THR A 39 39.66 -22.82 22.34
C THR A 39 38.34 -22.30 21.77
N ALA A 40 37.84 -22.89 20.68
CA ALA A 40 36.54 -22.45 20.11
C ALA A 40 35.40 -22.58 21.12
N ARG A 41 35.46 -23.60 22.01
CA ARG A 41 34.57 -23.78 23.16
C ARG A 41 34.61 -22.60 24.13
N ASP A 42 35.79 -22.06 24.41
CA ASP A 42 35.94 -20.88 25.29
C ASP A 42 35.40 -19.60 24.62
N LYS A 43 35.53 -19.46 23.30
CA LYS A 43 34.99 -18.31 22.54
C LYS A 43 33.46 -18.32 22.41
N PHE A 44 32.84 -19.50 22.41
CA PHE A 44 31.38 -19.68 22.37
C PHE A 44 30.73 -19.43 23.71
N LEU A 45 31.35 -19.90 24.80
CA LEU A 45 30.90 -19.68 26.18
C LEU A 45 31.17 -18.25 26.69
N GLU A 46 31.91 -17.45 25.94
CA GLU A 46 32.13 -16.01 26.19
C GLU A 46 31.33 -15.11 25.23
N ASN A 47 30.63 -15.66 24.23
CA ASN A 47 29.81 -14.85 23.32
C ASN A 47 28.47 -14.53 24.00
N GLU A 48 28.45 -13.42 24.72
CA GLU A 48 27.29 -12.99 25.50
C GLU A 48 26.02 -12.83 24.65
N ASP A 49 26.14 -12.44 23.38
CA ASP A 49 24.98 -12.29 22.47
C ASP A 49 24.35 -13.64 22.09
N PHE A 50 25.15 -14.72 22.06
CA PHE A 50 24.66 -16.07 21.76
C PHE A 50 24.06 -16.76 23.01
N ILE A 51 24.70 -16.59 24.18
CA ILE A 51 24.29 -17.23 25.44
C ILE A 51 23.09 -16.54 26.08
N ARG A 52 22.92 -15.23 25.89
CA ARG A 52 21.75 -14.49 26.36
C ARG A 52 20.48 -14.80 25.56
N ASN A 53 20.52 -15.72 24.59
CA ASN A 53 19.34 -16.16 23.84
C ASN A 53 18.35 -16.91 24.77
N PRO A 54 17.20 -16.31 25.11
CA PRO A 54 16.23 -16.85 26.07
C PRO A 54 15.45 -18.06 25.53
N LEU A 55 15.34 -18.19 24.20
CA LEU A 55 14.75 -19.36 23.54
C LEU A 55 15.66 -20.58 23.70
N MET A 56 16.99 -20.40 23.65
CA MET A 56 17.94 -21.48 23.89
C MET A 56 17.97 -21.89 25.37
N ASN A 57 17.98 -20.93 26.29
CA ASN A 57 18.13 -21.18 27.73
C ASN A 57 16.87 -21.78 28.39
N SER A 58 15.70 -21.70 27.75
CA SER A 58 14.45 -22.37 28.20
C SER A 58 14.23 -23.73 27.54
N ARG A 59 14.66 -23.91 26.28
CA ARG A 59 14.49 -25.16 25.49
C ARG A 59 15.54 -26.22 25.81
N LEU A 60 16.78 -25.81 26.08
CA LEU A 60 17.86 -26.74 26.42
C LEU A 60 17.62 -27.42 27.77
N THR A 61 16.97 -26.78 28.73
CA THR A 61 16.86 -27.26 30.12
C THR A 61 16.00 -28.52 30.27
N ASN A 62 14.92 -28.66 29.49
CA ASN A 62 14.03 -29.83 29.54
C ASN A 62 14.51 -31.01 28.68
N HIS A 63 15.40 -30.76 27.70
CA HIS A 63 15.94 -31.79 26.79
C HIS A 63 17.46 -31.94 26.90
N LEU A 64 18.09 -31.34 27.93
CA LEU A 64 19.53 -31.11 28.02
C LEU A 64 20.33 -32.39 27.89
N THR A 65 19.92 -33.43 28.61
CA THR A 65 20.61 -34.73 28.62
C THR A 65 20.50 -35.44 27.28
N ARG A 66 19.37 -35.30 26.57
CA ARG A 66 19.10 -35.97 25.28
C ARG A 66 19.72 -35.21 24.10
N LEU A 67 19.56 -33.89 24.05
CA LEU A 67 20.25 -33.03 23.10
C LEU A 67 21.77 -33.14 23.28
N SER A 68 22.27 -33.29 24.51
CA SER A 68 23.69 -33.59 24.76
C SER A 68 24.10 -34.97 24.25
N THR A 69 23.24 -35.98 24.36
CA THR A 69 23.53 -37.34 23.83
C THR A 69 23.57 -37.35 22.30
N ILE A 70 22.58 -36.72 21.65
CA ILE A 70 22.55 -36.56 20.18
C ILE A 70 23.72 -35.68 19.73
N HIS A 71 24.01 -34.59 20.45
CA HIS A 71 25.19 -33.75 20.26
C HIS A 71 26.47 -34.58 20.30
N ASP A 72 26.66 -35.42 21.32
CA ASP A 72 27.88 -36.20 21.49
C ASP A 72 28.02 -37.27 20.40
N GLN A 73 26.91 -37.89 19.96
CA GLN A 73 26.89 -38.81 18.81
C GLN A 73 27.20 -38.10 17.49
N CYS A 74 26.61 -36.93 17.24
CA CYS A 74 26.88 -36.12 16.06
C CYS A 74 28.32 -35.60 16.07
N LEU A 75 28.82 -35.19 17.23
CA LEU A 75 30.19 -34.72 17.44
C LEU A 75 31.19 -35.84 17.16
N ASP A 76 30.94 -37.05 17.66
CA ASP A 76 31.77 -38.22 17.38
C ASP A 76 31.79 -38.57 15.88
N ARG A 77 30.63 -38.54 15.21
CA ARG A 77 30.51 -38.77 13.76
C ARG A 77 31.25 -37.71 12.94
N LEU A 78 31.05 -36.43 13.22
CA LEU A 78 31.75 -35.32 12.54
C LEU A 78 33.27 -35.31 12.83
N THR A 79 33.68 -35.70 14.03
CA THR A 79 35.10 -35.81 14.40
C THR A 79 35.76 -37.01 13.71
N LYS A 80 35.02 -38.12 13.50
CA LYS A 80 35.48 -39.26 12.70
C LYS A 80 35.66 -38.90 11.22
N VAL A 81 34.79 -38.07 10.64
CA VAL A 81 34.97 -37.53 9.27
C VAL A 81 36.26 -36.70 9.19
N ARG A 82 36.55 -35.87 10.21
CA ARG A 82 37.81 -35.11 10.31
C ARG A 82 39.04 -36.00 10.42
N ALA A 83 38.99 -37.03 11.28
CA ALA A 83 40.12 -37.93 11.54
C ALA A 83 40.51 -38.75 10.30
N ARG A 84 39.57 -39.01 9.38
CA ARG A 84 39.83 -39.71 8.11
C ARG A 84 40.63 -38.87 7.10
N HIS A 85 40.69 -37.54 7.26
CA HIS A 85 41.35 -36.64 6.32
C HIS A 85 42.39 -35.77 7.03
N HIS A 86 43.44 -36.41 7.53
CA HIS A 86 44.42 -35.76 8.39
C HIS A 86 45.35 -34.73 7.70
N ASN A 87 45.19 -34.42 6.40
CA ASN A 87 46.06 -33.44 5.70
C ASN A 87 45.53 -32.80 4.39
N GLN A 88 44.22 -32.75 4.13
CA GLN A 88 43.67 -32.02 2.97
C GLN A 88 42.41 -31.22 3.32
N SER A 89 42.03 -30.28 2.45
CA SER A 89 40.83 -29.44 2.54
C SER A 89 39.63 -30.24 3.05
N ALA A 90 38.86 -29.67 3.99
CA ALA A 90 37.68 -30.30 4.58
C ALA A 90 36.83 -31.01 3.50
N ASP A 91 36.51 -32.29 3.70
CA ASP A 91 35.61 -33.07 2.84
C ASP A 91 34.19 -32.49 2.92
N ILE A 92 33.96 -31.43 2.14
CA ILE A 92 32.69 -30.69 2.14
C ILE A 92 31.52 -31.63 1.76
N PRO A 93 31.63 -32.52 0.74
CA PRO A 93 30.59 -33.50 0.46
C PRO A 93 30.30 -34.45 1.64
N GLY A 94 31.33 -35.01 2.27
CA GLY A 94 31.16 -35.88 3.44
C GLY A 94 30.52 -35.16 4.63
N LEU A 95 30.99 -33.95 4.94
CA LEU A 95 30.43 -33.12 6.02
C LEU A 95 28.97 -32.72 5.75
N ALA A 96 28.61 -32.36 4.51
CA ALA A 96 27.24 -32.02 4.15
C ALA A 96 26.30 -33.25 4.20
N SER A 97 26.79 -34.42 3.75
CA SER A 97 26.05 -35.68 3.86
C SER A 97 25.82 -36.07 5.31
N GLU A 98 26.86 -35.95 6.14
CA GLU A 98 26.80 -36.27 7.56
C GLU A 98 25.87 -35.32 8.33
N PHE A 99 25.98 -34.02 8.05
CA PHE A 99 25.06 -33.00 8.56
C PHE A 99 23.61 -33.35 8.26
N THR A 100 23.32 -33.74 7.01
CA THR A 100 21.95 -34.11 6.59
C THR A 100 21.47 -35.39 7.26
N ALA A 101 22.34 -36.39 7.39
CA ALA A 101 22.01 -37.64 8.08
C ALA A 101 21.68 -37.39 9.56
N CYS A 102 22.46 -36.56 10.25
CA CYS A 102 22.19 -36.20 11.64
C CYS A 102 20.84 -35.48 11.82
N MET A 103 20.48 -34.59 10.88
CA MET A 103 19.18 -33.92 10.85
C MET A 103 18.04 -34.92 10.61
N ALA A 104 18.19 -35.83 9.64
CA ALA A 104 17.20 -36.84 9.31
C ALA A 104 16.98 -37.88 10.43
N ASP A 105 18.06 -38.35 11.06
CA ASP A 105 18.01 -39.31 12.19
C ASP A 105 17.25 -38.72 13.37
N PHE A 106 17.44 -37.44 13.63
CA PHE A 106 16.73 -36.73 14.67
C PHE A 106 15.23 -36.61 14.37
N MET A 107 14.88 -36.24 13.13
CA MET A 107 13.50 -36.11 12.68
C MET A 107 12.73 -37.44 12.65
N ALA A 108 13.42 -38.53 12.36
CA ALA A 108 12.85 -39.88 12.33
C ALA A 108 12.69 -40.54 13.72
N SER A 109 13.11 -39.86 14.80
CA SER A 109 13.07 -40.46 16.13
C SER A 109 11.63 -40.62 16.65
N ARG A 110 11.24 -41.86 16.99
CA ARG A 110 9.90 -42.25 17.47
C ARG A 110 9.39 -41.43 18.67
N ALA A 111 10.32 -40.95 19.50
CA ALA A 111 10.03 -40.14 20.66
C ALA A 111 9.62 -38.70 20.29
N MET A 112 10.17 -38.13 19.22
CA MET A 112 9.78 -36.82 18.72
C MET A 112 8.38 -36.86 18.11
N THR A 113 8.08 -37.90 17.31
CA THR A 113 6.75 -38.06 16.70
C THR A 113 5.63 -38.16 17.75
N GLN A 114 5.87 -38.81 18.89
CA GLN A 114 4.89 -38.97 19.98
C GLN A 114 4.79 -37.74 20.88
N ASP A 115 5.90 -37.07 21.17
CA ASP A 115 5.91 -35.88 22.03
C ASP A 115 5.36 -34.65 21.28
N PHE A 116 5.55 -34.57 19.94
CA PHE A 116 4.87 -33.57 19.12
C PHE A 116 3.34 -33.69 19.15
N GLU A 117 2.81 -34.92 19.13
CA GLU A 117 1.37 -35.14 19.27
C GLU A 117 0.84 -34.80 20.68
N GLN A 118 1.67 -34.92 21.72
CA GLN A 118 1.30 -34.58 23.10
C GLN A 118 1.50 -33.09 23.44
N HIS A 119 2.58 -32.45 22.98
CA HIS A 119 2.86 -31.03 23.18
C HIS A 119 1.94 -30.11 22.37
N ARG A 120 1.50 -30.55 21.18
CA ARG A 120 0.43 -29.91 20.39
C ARG A 120 -0.85 -29.66 21.20
N LYS A 121 -1.05 -30.39 22.31
CA LYS A 121 -2.23 -30.27 23.18
C LYS A 121 -2.02 -29.43 24.45
N VAL A 122 -0.79 -29.03 24.81
CA VAL A 122 -0.50 -28.59 26.21
C VAL A 122 0.29 -27.27 26.37
N ASN A 123 1.08 -26.77 25.40
CA ASN A 123 1.86 -25.52 25.59
C ASN A 123 1.99 -24.65 24.31
N PRO A 124 1.11 -23.64 24.10
CA PRO A 124 1.02 -22.88 22.85
C PRO A 124 1.96 -21.66 22.69
N VAL A 125 2.86 -21.40 23.63
CA VAL A 125 3.52 -20.06 23.76
C VAL A 125 4.71 -19.86 22.82
N VAL A 126 5.26 -20.92 22.20
CA VAL A 126 6.53 -20.83 21.45
C VAL A 126 6.49 -21.61 20.13
N GLU A 127 5.31 -21.82 19.54
CA GLU A 127 5.14 -22.72 18.38
C GLU A 127 5.45 -22.10 17.00
N ASN A 128 5.86 -20.84 16.88
CA ASN A 128 6.02 -20.23 15.54
C ASN A 128 7.18 -20.74 14.69
N ASP A 129 8.11 -21.47 15.30
CA ASP A 129 9.16 -22.23 14.64
C ASP A 129 9.72 -23.19 15.69
N ASP A 130 8.87 -24.06 16.24
CA ASP A 130 9.35 -25.30 16.83
C ASP A 130 9.80 -26.24 15.69
N ASP A 131 10.71 -25.75 14.85
CA ASP A 131 11.44 -26.57 13.92
C ASP A 131 12.70 -27.03 14.64
N PRO A 132 12.71 -28.24 15.21
CA PRO A 132 13.85 -28.70 15.99
C PRO A 132 15.07 -28.95 15.07
N ASP A 133 14.85 -29.01 13.75
CA ASP A 133 15.87 -28.89 12.69
C ASP A 133 16.69 -27.61 12.83
N PHE A 134 16.04 -26.53 13.23
CA PHE A 134 16.69 -25.22 13.37
C PHE A 134 17.72 -25.21 14.50
N SER A 135 17.35 -25.69 15.69
CA SER A 135 18.23 -25.71 16.87
C SER A 135 19.40 -26.68 16.69
N ILE A 136 19.17 -27.83 16.08
CA ILE A 136 20.24 -28.79 15.77
C ILE A 136 21.13 -28.28 14.65
N GLY A 137 20.54 -27.70 13.59
CA GLY A 137 21.28 -27.09 12.49
C GLY A 137 22.24 -26.03 12.98
N GLN A 138 21.81 -25.11 13.85
CA GLN A 138 22.67 -24.08 14.45
C GLN A 138 23.85 -24.68 15.24
N LEU A 139 23.57 -25.70 16.03
CA LEU A 139 24.57 -26.37 16.85
C LEU A 139 25.58 -27.15 15.98
N LEU A 140 25.12 -27.86 14.95
CA LEU A 140 25.97 -28.56 13.98
C LEU A 140 26.83 -27.60 13.15
N LEU A 141 26.26 -26.49 12.68
CA LEU A 141 26.98 -25.43 11.98
C LEU A 141 28.10 -24.83 12.84
N TYR A 142 27.81 -24.59 14.10
CA TYR A 142 28.81 -24.15 15.06
C TYR A 142 29.94 -25.19 15.21
N LEU A 143 29.62 -26.47 15.34
CA LEU A 143 30.61 -27.56 15.44
C LEU A 143 31.51 -27.64 14.20
N ILE A 144 30.91 -27.49 13.01
CA ILE A 144 31.66 -27.43 11.74
C ILE A 144 32.59 -26.22 11.73
N CYS A 145 32.09 -25.03 12.09
CA CYS A 145 32.88 -23.80 12.10
C CYS A 145 34.01 -23.81 13.13
N SER A 146 33.77 -24.41 14.30
CA SER A 146 34.77 -24.53 15.37
C SER A 146 35.83 -25.59 15.06
N SER A 147 35.48 -26.65 14.35
CA SER A 147 36.40 -27.74 14.00
C SER A 147 37.15 -27.53 12.67
N HIS A 148 36.52 -26.86 11.70
CA HIS A 148 37.00 -26.75 10.31
C HIS A 148 37.08 -25.30 9.80
N GLY A 149 36.77 -24.31 10.64
CA GLY A 149 36.79 -22.88 10.31
C GLY A 149 35.50 -22.37 9.65
N MET A 150 35.28 -21.06 9.73
CA MET A 150 34.06 -20.41 9.22
C MET A 150 33.82 -20.67 7.72
N SER A 151 34.87 -20.78 6.91
CA SER A 151 34.75 -21.04 5.47
C SER A 151 34.15 -22.42 5.16
N ALA A 152 34.33 -23.41 6.04
CA ALA A 152 33.71 -24.72 5.90
C ALA A 152 32.19 -24.66 6.13
N GLY A 153 31.74 -23.86 7.11
CA GLY A 153 30.31 -23.65 7.34
C GLY A 153 29.59 -23.07 6.13
N PHE A 154 30.15 -22.03 5.50
CA PHE A 154 29.59 -21.47 4.27
C PHE A 154 29.54 -22.50 3.13
N ARG A 155 30.66 -23.20 2.88
CA ARG A 155 30.70 -24.23 1.84
C ARG A 155 29.72 -25.38 2.07
N VAL A 156 29.46 -25.76 3.33
CA VAL A 156 28.45 -26.77 3.66
C VAL A 156 27.05 -26.25 3.34
N VAL A 157 26.68 -25.04 3.78
CA VAL A 157 25.37 -24.44 3.45
C VAL A 157 25.19 -24.30 1.94
N ASP A 158 26.22 -23.85 1.22
CA ASP A 158 26.20 -23.73 -0.24
C ASP A 158 26.04 -25.11 -0.90
N LYS A 159 26.73 -26.14 -0.38
CA LYS A 159 26.62 -27.50 -0.92
C LYS A 159 25.23 -28.12 -0.69
N LEU A 160 24.60 -27.83 0.46
CA LEU A 160 23.22 -28.22 0.73
C LEU A 160 22.24 -27.50 -0.20
N ALA A 161 22.51 -26.23 -0.53
CA ALA A 161 21.71 -25.45 -1.47
C ALA A 161 21.81 -25.95 -2.92
N GLU A 162 22.88 -26.68 -3.29
CA GLU A 162 23.08 -27.22 -4.64
C GLU A 162 22.48 -28.62 -4.87
N ASN A 163 22.19 -29.39 -3.80
CA ASN A 163 21.82 -30.81 -3.91
C ASN A 163 20.36 -31.07 -3.54
N GLU A 164 19.52 -31.22 -4.55
CA GLU A 164 18.07 -31.44 -4.42
C GLU A 164 17.71 -32.70 -3.61
N LYS A 165 18.46 -33.80 -3.76
CA LYS A 165 18.24 -35.03 -2.96
C LYS A 165 18.46 -34.79 -1.47
N THR A 166 19.48 -33.99 -1.16
CA THR A 166 19.81 -33.61 0.21
C THR A 166 18.77 -32.65 0.79
N GLN A 167 18.26 -31.71 0.00
CA GLN A 167 17.18 -30.81 0.41
C GLN A 167 15.88 -31.55 0.75
N ILE A 168 15.49 -32.52 -0.09
CA ILE A 168 14.30 -33.37 0.14
C ILE A 168 14.44 -34.18 1.45
N THR A 169 15.67 -34.52 1.83
CA THR A 169 15.97 -35.24 3.08
C THR A 169 15.82 -34.35 4.31
N ILE A 170 16.08 -33.04 4.18
CA ILE A 170 15.86 -32.04 5.25
C ILE A 170 14.36 -31.79 5.42
N HIS A 171 13.68 -31.36 4.36
CA HIS A 171 12.24 -31.14 4.40
C HIS A 171 11.63 -31.20 2.99
N ARG A 172 10.40 -31.70 2.87
CA ARG A 172 9.71 -31.84 1.56
C ARG A 172 9.30 -30.50 0.92
N ASN A 173 9.18 -29.45 1.73
CA ASN A 173 8.82 -28.10 1.29
C ASN A 173 10.09 -27.28 0.96
N PRO A 174 10.33 -26.92 -0.32
CA PRO A 174 11.54 -26.22 -0.74
C PRO A 174 11.68 -24.81 -0.14
N ASN A 175 10.57 -24.11 0.14
CA ASN A 175 10.60 -22.80 0.76
C ASN A 175 11.08 -22.87 2.22
N ARG A 176 10.66 -23.91 2.97
CA ARG A 176 11.15 -24.15 4.34
C ARG A 176 12.64 -24.48 4.36
N VAL A 177 13.09 -25.35 3.44
CA VAL A 177 14.52 -25.65 3.30
C VAL A 177 15.31 -24.39 2.94
N GLY A 178 14.82 -23.59 1.99
CA GLY A 178 15.43 -22.32 1.61
C GLY A 178 15.47 -21.31 2.77
N ALA A 179 14.42 -21.24 3.59
CA ALA A 179 14.39 -20.38 4.77
C ALA A 179 15.42 -20.81 5.82
N LEU A 180 15.49 -22.11 6.14
CA LEU A 180 16.49 -22.70 7.05
C LEU A 180 17.93 -22.42 6.59
N LEU A 181 18.23 -22.65 5.31
CA LEU A 181 19.55 -22.39 4.74
C LEU A 181 19.93 -20.90 4.83
N ASN A 182 18.98 -19.99 4.56
CA ASN A 182 19.23 -18.55 4.67
C ASN A 182 19.37 -18.09 6.12
N LEU A 183 18.63 -18.67 7.06
CA LEU A 183 18.85 -18.42 8.49
C LEU A 183 20.26 -18.82 8.90
N TRP A 184 20.67 -20.06 8.59
CA TRP A 184 22.00 -20.58 8.87
C TRP A 184 23.09 -19.70 8.26
N ARG A 185 22.94 -19.29 7.01
CA ARG A 185 23.83 -18.34 6.34
C ARG A 185 23.88 -17.00 7.08
N GLY A 186 22.73 -16.50 7.55
CA GLY A 186 22.62 -15.29 8.36
C GLY A 186 23.42 -15.36 9.66
N PHE A 187 23.30 -16.46 10.42
CA PHE A 187 24.09 -16.71 11.63
C PHE A 187 25.58 -16.79 11.34
N LEU A 188 25.99 -17.50 10.28
CA LEU A 188 27.39 -17.55 9.88
C LEU A 188 27.94 -16.17 9.53
N HIS A 189 27.13 -15.31 8.91
CA HIS A 189 27.52 -13.92 8.65
C HIS A 189 27.62 -13.11 9.94
N LEU A 190 26.70 -13.30 10.88
CA LEU A 190 26.70 -12.62 12.18
C LEU A 190 27.94 -12.99 13.01
N VAL A 191 28.24 -14.28 13.14
CA VAL A 191 29.45 -14.78 13.82
C VAL A 191 30.74 -14.28 13.14
N ALA A 192 30.70 -14.06 11.82
CA ALA A 192 31.81 -13.47 11.07
C ALA A 192 31.87 -11.93 11.14
N GLY A 193 31.02 -11.26 11.94
CA GLY A 193 30.95 -9.79 12.04
C GLY A 193 30.41 -9.09 10.78
N ARG A 194 29.78 -9.82 9.86
CA ARG A 194 29.27 -9.30 8.57
C ARG A 194 27.79 -8.94 8.67
N HIS A 195 27.48 -7.91 9.45
CA HIS A 195 26.09 -7.56 9.82
C HIS A 195 25.17 -7.28 8.61
N VAL A 196 25.64 -6.58 7.57
CA VAL A 196 24.83 -6.30 6.36
C VAL A 196 24.45 -7.59 5.62
N LYS A 197 25.40 -8.53 5.51
CA LYS A 197 25.15 -9.83 4.86
C LYS A 197 24.27 -10.74 5.71
N ALA A 198 24.42 -10.66 7.04
CA ALA A 198 23.54 -11.36 7.98
C ALA A 198 22.10 -10.86 7.84
N LEU A 199 21.89 -9.55 7.86
CA LEU A 199 20.59 -8.91 7.65
C LEU A 199 19.95 -9.31 6.32
N SER A 200 20.73 -9.30 5.23
CA SER A 200 20.25 -9.77 3.92
C SER A 200 19.80 -11.23 3.94
N SER A 201 20.54 -12.11 4.62
CA SER A 201 20.19 -13.54 4.72
C SER A 201 18.96 -13.76 5.59
N PHE A 202 18.82 -13.05 6.71
CA PHE A 202 17.61 -13.13 7.54
C PHE A 202 16.38 -12.59 6.81
N ARG A 203 16.51 -11.51 6.02
CA ARG A 203 15.42 -11.04 5.14
C ARG A 203 15.05 -12.10 4.11
N ALA A 204 16.02 -12.74 3.46
CA ALA A 204 15.75 -13.81 2.50
C ALA A 204 15.02 -15.00 3.16
N ALA A 205 15.44 -15.40 4.37
CA ALA A 205 14.76 -16.44 5.13
C ALA A 205 13.30 -16.07 5.43
N LYS A 206 13.09 -14.84 5.91
CA LYS A 206 11.77 -14.27 6.16
C LYS A 206 10.94 -14.20 4.88
N HIS A 207 11.49 -13.89 3.71
CA HIS A 207 10.70 -13.86 2.47
C HIS A 207 10.29 -15.27 2.00
N LEU A 208 11.13 -16.27 2.21
CA LEU A 208 10.85 -17.65 1.79
C LEU A 208 9.81 -18.32 2.70
N CYS A 209 9.91 -18.08 4.00
CA CYS A 209 8.87 -18.38 4.96
C CYS A 209 8.50 -17.07 5.63
N ASN A 210 7.43 -16.43 5.13
CA ASN A 210 6.90 -15.09 5.47
C ASN A 210 6.87 -14.71 6.97
N ILE A 211 7.17 -15.65 7.87
CA ILE A 211 6.75 -15.68 9.27
C ILE A 211 7.78 -16.40 10.17
N ASN A 212 9.09 -16.32 9.87
CA ASN A 212 10.09 -16.86 10.80
C ASN A 212 10.37 -15.84 11.92
N LEU A 213 9.84 -16.08 13.13
CA LEU A 213 9.99 -15.15 14.28
C LEU A 213 11.46 -14.89 14.59
N VAL A 214 12.32 -15.91 14.45
CA VAL A 214 13.75 -15.76 14.70
C VAL A 214 14.39 -14.84 13.67
N ALA A 215 14.13 -15.04 12.37
CA ALA A 215 14.59 -14.15 11.31
C ALA A 215 14.15 -12.72 11.54
N GLN A 216 12.89 -12.52 11.96
CA GLN A 216 12.34 -11.19 12.22
C GLN A 216 13.06 -10.48 13.37
N LEU A 217 13.27 -11.16 14.50
CA LEU A 217 13.95 -10.56 15.65
C LEU A 217 15.38 -10.12 15.30
N TYR A 218 16.12 -10.94 14.54
CA TYR A 218 17.45 -10.56 14.06
C TYR A 218 17.41 -9.46 12.98
N CYS A 219 16.39 -9.43 12.12
CA CYS A 219 16.20 -8.34 11.17
C CYS A 219 16.01 -7.02 11.89
N ASP A 220 15.16 -6.98 12.93
CA ASP A 220 14.90 -5.77 13.71
C ASP A 220 16.16 -5.29 14.42
N GLU A 221 16.86 -6.17 15.12
CA GLU A 221 18.07 -5.81 15.86
C GLU A 221 19.17 -5.26 14.93
N LEU A 222 19.42 -5.94 13.81
CA LEU A 222 20.45 -5.51 12.85
C LEU A 222 20.02 -4.26 12.08
N SER A 223 18.74 -4.08 11.79
CA SER A 223 18.22 -2.86 11.16
C SER A 223 18.35 -1.66 12.10
N GLY A 224 18.10 -1.85 13.40
CA GLY A 224 18.36 -0.84 14.43
C GLY A 224 19.84 -0.45 14.52
N LYS A 225 20.75 -1.43 14.59
CA LYS A 225 22.21 -1.18 14.59
C LYS A 225 22.70 -0.51 13.30
N ALA A 226 22.04 -0.74 12.17
CA ALA A 226 22.36 -0.12 10.89
C ALA A 226 21.76 1.28 10.70
N GLY A 227 21.05 1.82 11.70
CA GLY A 227 20.36 3.11 11.61
C GLY A 227 19.20 3.12 10.61
N GLN A 228 18.72 1.95 10.18
CA GLN A 228 17.58 1.82 9.25
C GLN A 228 16.24 2.01 9.97
N PHE A 229 16.23 1.88 11.29
CA PHE A 229 15.06 2.06 12.14
C PHE A 229 15.49 2.60 13.51
N ASN A 230 14.79 3.59 14.06
CA ASN A 230 15.03 4.08 15.41
C ASN A 230 13.93 3.58 16.36
N HIS A 231 14.32 2.76 17.34
CA HIS A 231 13.39 2.22 18.34
C HIS A 231 12.64 3.31 19.14
N ASP A 232 13.24 4.49 19.30
CA ASP A 232 12.63 5.59 20.05
C ASP A 232 11.40 6.15 19.33
N GLN A 233 11.24 5.93 18.01
CA GLN A 233 10.09 6.43 17.24
C GLN A 233 8.77 5.76 17.63
N LEU A 234 8.82 4.59 18.28
CA LEU A 234 7.64 3.87 18.74
C LEU A 234 7.29 4.14 20.21
N LEU A 235 8.16 4.85 20.94
CA LEU A 235 7.85 5.29 22.29
C LEU A 235 6.62 6.21 22.25
N GLY A 236 5.64 5.94 23.12
CA GLY A 236 4.38 6.68 23.16
C GLY A 236 3.39 6.36 22.02
N ARG A 237 3.74 5.47 21.08
CA ARG A 237 2.80 4.96 20.07
C ARG A 237 1.96 3.81 20.59
N PHE A 238 0.81 3.57 19.96
CA PHE A 238 -0.11 2.51 20.34
C PHE A 238 -0.67 1.76 19.12
N CYS A 239 -0.84 0.44 19.25
CA CYS A 239 -1.53 -0.40 18.29
C CYS A 239 -2.63 -1.19 19.00
N SER A 240 -3.87 -1.02 18.58
CA SER A 240 -5.03 -1.70 19.17
C SER A 240 -5.17 -3.17 18.78
N TYR A 241 -4.46 -3.63 17.74
CA TYR A 241 -4.70 -4.94 17.13
C TYR A 241 -4.61 -6.11 18.14
N PRO A 242 -3.57 -6.20 19.00
CA PRO A 242 -3.51 -7.28 20.02
C PRO A 242 -4.60 -7.24 21.09
N PHE A 243 -5.38 -6.16 21.15
CA PHE A 243 -6.45 -5.95 22.12
C PHE A 243 -7.85 -6.15 21.51
N SER A 244 -7.99 -6.07 20.19
CA SER A 244 -9.29 -6.14 19.53
C SER A 244 -9.40 -7.16 18.41
N LYS A 245 -8.28 -7.60 17.81
CA LYS A 245 -8.32 -8.43 16.58
C LYS A 245 -7.86 -9.87 16.80
N LEU A 246 -8.46 -10.78 16.03
CA LEU A 246 -8.04 -12.16 15.88
C LEU A 246 -8.20 -12.65 14.44
N TYR A 247 -7.09 -13.08 13.85
CA TYR A 247 -7.00 -13.68 12.52
C TYR A 247 -6.97 -15.20 12.67
N THR A 248 -7.53 -15.93 11.71
CA THR A 248 -7.42 -17.40 11.60
C THR A 248 -6.70 -17.74 10.31
N ASN A 249 -5.86 -18.77 10.28
CA ASN A 249 -5.12 -19.18 9.08
C ASN A 249 -5.44 -20.61 8.62
N GLN A 250 -4.91 -21.01 7.47
CA GLN A 250 -5.18 -22.33 6.84
C GLN A 250 -4.74 -23.54 7.69
N SER A 251 -3.78 -23.34 8.59
CA SER A 251 -3.33 -24.36 9.54
C SER A 251 -4.28 -24.51 10.73
N GLY A 252 -5.27 -23.62 10.86
CA GLY A 252 -6.14 -23.53 12.03
C GLY A 252 -5.52 -22.75 13.18
N GLU A 253 -4.42 -22.03 12.98
CA GLU A 253 -3.82 -21.18 14.01
C GLU A 253 -4.51 -19.83 14.05
N THR A 254 -4.43 -19.16 15.21
CA THR A 254 -4.96 -17.82 15.39
C THR A 254 -3.88 -16.82 15.78
N HIS A 255 -4.05 -15.57 15.35
CA HIS A 255 -3.05 -14.51 15.50
C HIS A 255 -3.71 -13.16 15.81
N HIS A 256 -3.01 -12.31 16.56
CA HIS A 256 -3.51 -10.96 16.88
C HIS A 256 -3.28 -9.91 15.79
N CYS A 257 -2.56 -10.27 14.73
CA CYS A 257 -2.28 -9.41 13.59
C CYS A 257 -2.19 -10.27 12.33
N CYS A 258 -2.26 -9.64 11.16
CA CYS A 258 -2.01 -10.30 9.89
C CYS A 258 -0.65 -11.01 9.94
N LEU A 259 -0.60 -12.23 9.40
CA LEU A 259 0.61 -13.05 9.33
C LEU A 259 1.78 -12.37 8.62
N ALA A 260 1.50 -11.41 7.73
CA ALA A 260 2.53 -10.62 7.07
C ALA A 260 3.29 -9.67 8.02
N PHE A 261 2.71 -9.32 9.18
CA PHE A 261 3.22 -8.27 10.08
C PHE A 261 3.51 -8.75 11.49
N SER A 262 2.99 -9.90 11.90
CA SER A 262 3.37 -10.52 13.16
C SER A 262 3.39 -12.03 13.02
N PRO A 263 4.50 -12.67 13.41
CA PRO A 263 4.53 -14.11 13.48
C PRO A 263 3.79 -14.65 14.69
N LEU A 264 3.61 -13.89 15.79
CA LEU A 264 3.18 -14.42 17.09
C LEU A 264 1.82 -15.15 17.05
N ARG A 265 1.81 -16.47 17.28
CA ARG A 265 0.59 -17.26 17.44
C ARG A 265 -0.08 -17.00 18.78
N ALA A 266 -1.38 -16.80 18.73
CA ALA A 266 -2.24 -16.55 19.88
C ALA A 266 -2.94 -17.83 20.38
N GLY A 267 -3.28 -18.76 19.48
CA GLY A 267 -3.92 -20.05 19.81
C GLY A 267 -4.31 -20.85 18.55
N SER A 268 -5.32 -21.71 18.63
CA SER A 268 -5.86 -22.46 17.49
C SER A 268 -7.38 -22.57 17.50
N ILE A 269 -7.99 -22.61 16.32
CA ILE A 269 -9.42 -22.92 16.15
C ILE A 269 -9.74 -24.42 16.31
N ASP A 270 -8.72 -25.25 16.51
CA ASP A 270 -8.86 -26.67 16.87
C ASP A 270 -8.96 -26.86 18.39
N ASP A 271 -8.72 -25.80 19.18
CA ASP A 271 -8.85 -25.82 20.63
C ASP A 271 -10.33 -25.84 21.04
N GLN A 272 -10.62 -26.34 22.24
CA GLN A 272 -12.00 -26.33 22.76
C GLN A 272 -12.51 -24.92 23.09
N ILE A 273 -11.62 -24.04 23.57
CA ILE A 273 -11.92 -22.66 23.97
C ILE A 273 -10.72 -21.79 23.60
N PHE A 274 -10.97 -20.61 23.02
CA PHE A 274 -9.91 -19.63 22.79
C PHE A 274 -9.56 -18.90 24.08
N ASP A 275 -8.32 -19.04 24.55
CA ASP A 275 -7.80 -18.21 25.64
C ASP A 275 -7.30 -16.86 25.10
N TRP A 276 -8.16 -15.84 25.16
CA TRP A 276 -7.81 -14.46 24.83
C TRP A 276 -6.67 -13.88 25.67
N ASN A 277 -6.40 -14.48 26.82
CA ASN A 277 -5.35 -14.10 27.74
C ASN A 277 -4.27 -15.19 27.81
N SER A 278 -4.07 -15.90 26.71
CA SER A 278 -2.94 -16.82 26.57
C SER A 278 -1.65 -16.07 26.86
N LYS A 279 -0.62 -16.82 27.28
CA LYS A 279 0.68 -16.22 27.60
C LYS A 279 1.24 -15.43 26.41
N SER A 280 1.07 -15.90 25.17
CA SER A 280 1.54 -15.17 23.98
C SER A 280 0.73 -13.88 23.74
N SER A 281 -0.60 -13.90 23.91
CA SER A 281 -1.44 -12.70 23.84
C SER A 281 -1.02 -11.64 24.86
N ILE A 282 -0.77 -12.05 26.11
CA ILE A 282 -0.29 -11.17 27.18
C ILE A 282 1.06 -10.56 26.83
N GLU A 283 2.02 -11.36 26.34
CA GLU A 283 3.33 -10.87 25.95
C GLU A 283 3.26 -9.90 24.76
N PHE A 284 2.37 -10.16 23.79
CA PHE A 284 2.15 -9.22 22.69
C PHE A 284 1.68 -7.86 23.23
N ARG A 285 0.65 -7.85 24.07
CA ARG A 285 0.10 -6.62 24.66
C ARG A 285 1.13 -5.87 25.50
N LYS A 286 1.93 -6.57 26.31
CA LYS A 286 3.08 -5.98 27.04
C LYS A 286 4.07 -5.30 26.09
N SER A 287 4.34 -5.90 24.93
CA SER A 287 5.27 -5.33 23.96
C SER A 287 4.73 -4.03 23.33
N ILE A 288 3.41 -3.90 23.15
CA ILE A 288 2.79 -2.63 22.68
C ILE A 288 2.81 -1.59 23.79
N LEU A 289 2.39 -1.97 25.00
CA LEU A 289 2.29 -1.06 26.15
C LEU A 289 3.65 -0.62 26.72
N SER A 290 4.73 -1.31 26.40
CA SER A 290 6.10 -0.86 26.69
C SER A 290 6.71 -0.02 25.56
N GLY A 291 6.05 0.06 24.38
CA GLY A 291 6.62 0.69 23.19
C GLY A 291 7.70 -0.15 22.49
N ALA A 292 7.90 -1.40 22.90
CA ALA A 292 8.91 -2.29 22.32
C ALA A 292 8.50 -2.86 20.95
N PHE A 293 7.19 -3.09 20.73
CA PHE A 293 6.63 -3.71 19.52
C PHE A 293 7.40 -4.98 19.11
N THR A 294 7.83 -5.78 20.10
CA THR A 294 8.75 -6.92 19.94
C THR A 294 8.30 -7.91 18.88
N TYR A 295 7.00 -8.17 18.81
CA TYR A 295 6.41 -9.16 17.91
C TYR A 295 5.85 -8.56 16.63
N CYS A 296 6.05 -7.26 16.42
CA CYS A 296 5.70 -6.59 15.17
C CYS A 296 6.91 -6.56 14.26
N ASP A 297 6.66 -6.82 12.98
CA ASP A 297 7.64 -6.65 11.94
C ASP A 297 7.83 -5.18 11.60
N LYS A 298 8.88 -4.57 12.15
CA LYS A 298 9.15 -3.14 12.01
C LYS A 298 9.59 -2.74 10.60
N THR A 299 9.87 -3.72 9.74
CA THR A 299 10.34 -3.50 8.37
C THR A 299 9.25 -3.67 7.33
N SER A 300 8.09 -4.25 7.69
CA SER A 300 7.01 -4.50 6.74
C SER A 300 5.62 -4.15 7.27
N CYS A 301 5.43 -4.02 8.58
CA CYS A 301 4.18 -3.52 9.16
C CYS A 301 3.85 -2.15 8.58
N SER A 302 2.71 -2.07 7.87
CA SER A 302 2.29 -0.84 7.20
C SER A 302 2.08 0.33 8.15
N PHE A 303 1.69 0.08 9.41
CA PHE A 303 1.53 1.15 10.40
C PHE A 303 2.86 1.68 10.95
N ILE A 304 3.86 0.78 11.13
CA ILE A 304 5.18 1.15 11.67
C ILE A 304 6.01 1.82 10.59
N VAL A 305 6.16 1.17 9.44
CA VAL A 305 6.86 1.74 8.28
C VAL A 305 6.15 3.00 7.80
N GLY A 306 4.82 3.02 7.98
CA GLY A 306 3.90 4.11 7.73
C GLY A 306 3.96 5.31 8.68
N GLY A 307 4.66 5.19 9.82
CA GLY A 307 4.57 6.20 10.89
C GLY A 307 3.15 6.55 11.34
N SER A 308 2.16 5.71 11.01
CA SER A 308 0.73 6.03 11.10
C SER A 308 0.09 5.44 12.35
N LEU A 309 0.89 4.88 13.25
CA LEU A 309 0.43 4.47 14.56
C LEU A 309 -0.01 5.72 15.35
N PRO A 310 -1.22 5.74 15.91
CA PRO A 310 -1.64 6.84 16.76
C PRO A 310 -0.73 6.96 17.97
N THR A 311 -0.65 8.17 18.53
CA THR A 311 -0.10 8.30 19.89
C THR A 311 -1.05 7.60 20.87
N ARG A 312 -0.56 7.31 22.07
CA ARG A 312 -1.41 6.77 23.15
C ARG A 312 -2.55 7.71 23.50
N GLU A 313 -2.30 9.02 23.46
CA GLU A 313 -3.28 10.05 23.75
C GLU A 313 -4.38 10.04 22.67
N ASP A 314 -4.01 10.06 21.39
CA ASP A 314 -4.97 9.99 20.28
C ASP A 314 -5.82 8.70 20.37
N ALA A 315 -5.16 7.56 20.59
CA ALA A 315 -5.85 6.27 20.71
C ALA A 315 -6.80 6.20 21.92
N ALA A 316 -6.46 6.88 23.02
CA ALA A 316 -7.31 6.96 24.22
C ALA A 316 -8.51 7.89 24.01
N ILE A 317 -8.38 8.95 23.20
CA ILE A 317 -9.48 9.86 22.86
C ILE A 317 -10.53 9.13 22.00
N GLU A 318 -10.09 8.28 21.08
CA GLU A 318 -10.98 7.59 20.13
C GLU A 318 -11.80 6.46 20.76
N ASP A 319 -11.27 5.77 21.77
CA ASP A 319 -11.92 4.59 22.38
C ASP A 319 -11.68 4.54 23.89
N THR A 320 -12.77 4.68 24.67
CA THR A 320 -12.74 4.62 26.14
C THR A 320 -12.17 3.31 26.69
N ARG A 321 -12.36 2.18 25.99
CA ARG A 321 -11.74 0.91 26.40
C ARG A 321 -10.23 0.95 26.20
N ILE A 322 -9.76 1.54 25.10
CA ILE A 322 -8.33 1.73 24.84
C ILE A 322 -7.72 2.69 25.86
N ALA A 323 -8.42 3.76 26.22
CA ALA A 323 -8.00 4.66 27.31
C ALA A 323 -7.73 3.90 28.61
N GLN A 324 -8.68 3.07 29.05
CA GLN A 324 -8.52 2.24 30.25
C GLN A 324 -7.35 1.27 30.15
N ILE A 325 -7.18 0.62 28.99
CA ILE A 325 -6.07 -0.30 28.74
C ILE A 325 -4.72 0.41 28.88
N ILE A 326 -4.60 1.62 28.33
CA ILE A 326 -3.37 2.41 28.37
C ILE A 326 -3.09 2.92 29.79
N GLU A 327 -4.08 3.54 30.44
CA GLU A 327 -3.94 4.15 31.77
C GLU A 327 -3.59 3.11 32.85
N GLN A 328 -4.24 1.95 32.81
CA GLN A 328 -4.07 0.89 33.80
C GLN A 328 -3.05 -0.17 33.37
N ASN A 329 -2.42 -0.01 32.19
CA ASN A 329 -1.46 -0.95 31.62
C ASN A 329 -2.01 -2.40 31.56
N LEU A 330 -3.28 -2.54 31.13
CA LEU A 330 -3.99 -3.82 31.14
C LEU A 330 -3.47 -4.74 30.05
N VAL A 331 -2.85 -5.84 30.45
CA VAL A 331 -2.38 -6.90 29.54
C VAL A 331 -3.37 -8.06 29.44
N LYS A 332 -4.27 -8.18 30.42
CA LYS A 332 -5.40 -9.09 30.39
C LYS A 332 -6.66 -8.31 30.06
N ILE A 333 -7.45 -8.82 29.13
CA ILE A 333 -8.67 -8.17 28.67
C ILE A 333 -9.85 -9.13 28.71
N GLU A 334 -11.03 -8.57 28.90
CA GLU A 334 -12.27 -9.29 28.66
C GLU A 334 -12.53 -9.43 27.14
N PRO A 335 -12.98 -10.60 26.67
CA PRO A 335 -13.16 -10.91 25.26
C PRO A 335 -14.50 -10.39 24.73
N HIS A 336 -14.71 -9.07 24.84
CA HIS A 336 -15.88 -8.41 24.28
C HIS A 336 -15.44 -7.41 23.21
N GLY A 337 -16.32 -7.10 22.26
CA GLY A 337 -16.03 -6.11 21.22
C GLY A 337 -14.94 -6.51 20.23
N LEU A 338 -14.91 -7.80 19.88
CA LEU A 338 -13.83 -8.39 19.09
C LEU A 338 -14.04 -8.19 17.58
N GLU A 339 -12.94 -8.12 16.85
CA GLU A 339 -12.89 -8.16 15.39
C GLU A 339 -12.21 -9.44 14.93
N LEU A 340 -12.97 -10.30 14.25
CA LEU A 340 -12.46 -11.55 13.68
C LEU A 340 -12.15 -11.39 12.20
N VAL A 341 -11.06 -11.99 11.75
CA VAL A 341 -10.71 -12.09 10.33
C VAL A 341 -10.53 -13.56 9.97
N PHE A 342 -11.39 -14.06 9.07
CA PHE A 342 -11.35 -15.46 8.66
C PHE A 342 -10.51 -15.66 7.38
N GLU A 343 -9.41 -16.39 7.50
CA GLU A 343 -8.48 -16.71 6.41
C GLU A 343 -8.13 -18.21 6.35
N HIS A 344 -8.88 -19.06 7.06
CA HIS A 344 -8.58 -20.48 7.23
C HIS A 344 -9.06 -21.39 6.09
N ASP A 345 -10.05 -20.98 5.29
CA ASP A 345 -10.41 -21.70 4.07
C ASP A 345 -9.91 -20.97 2.82
N ALA A 346 -8.96 -21.60 2.13
CA ALA A 346 -8.35 -21.13 0.90
C ALA A 346 -9.25 -21.17 -0.33
N SER A 347 -10.42 -21.82 -0.27
CA SER A 347 -11.24 -22.12 -1.44
C SER A 347 -11.63 -20.87 -2.23
N CYS A 348 -11.32 -20.82 -3.54
CA CYS A 348 -11.70 -19.73 -4.46
C CYS A 348 -11.80 -20.21 -5.90
N ASN A 349 -12.72 -19.62 -6.66
CA ASN A 349 -12.99 -19.92 -8.08
C ASN A 349 -12.03 -19.24 -9.08
N LEU A 350 -11.09 -18.42 -8.61
CA LEU A 350 -10.12 -17.72 -9.46
C LEU A 350 -8.71 -18.27 -9.25
N ALA A 351 -7.82 -18.01 -10.21
CA ALA A 351 -6.40 -18.41 -10.18
C ALA A 351 -5.47 -17.18 -10.29
N CYS A 352 -5.69 -16.17 -9.45
CA CYS A 352 -4.99 -14.88 -9.51
C CYS A 352 -3.49 -15.05 -9.22
N PRO A 353 -2.56 -14.73 -10.15
CA PRO A 353 -1.13 -15.00 -9.98
C PRO A 353 -0.46 -14.37 -8.75
N SER A 354 -1.01 -13.28 -8.23
CA SER A 354 -0.55 -12.61 -7.01
C SER A 354 -0.95 -13.34 -5.71
N CYS A 355 -1.90 -14.28 -5.78
CA CYS A 355 -2.56 -14.91 -4.63
C CYS A 355 -2.52 -16.45 -4.65
N ARG A 356 -2.59 -17.06 -5.84
CA ARG A 356 -2.55 -18.52 -6.05
C ARG A 356 -2.27 -18.88 -7.52
N SER A 357 -1.64 -20.03 -7.76
CA SER A 357 -1.35 -20.51 -9.12
C SER A 357 -2.54 -21.19 -9.81
N GLU A 358 -3.51 -21.68 -9.04
CA GLU A 358 -4.64 -22.46 -9.54
C GLU A 358 -5.93 -22.20 -8.73
N LEU A 359 -7.06 -22.64 -9.28
CA LEU A 359 -8.32 -22.68 -8.55
C LEU A 359 -8.20 -23.64 -7.38
N ILE A 360 -8.63 -23.19 -6.19
CA ILE A 360 -8.61 -24.02 -4.98
C ILE A 360 -10.05 -24.39 -4.64
N ALA A 361 -10.38 -25.67 -4.76
CA ALA A 361 -11.65 -26.21 -4.30
C ALA A 361 -11.38 -27.37 -3.34
N HIS A 362 -11.63 -27.15 -2.05
CA HIS A 362 -11.46 -28.22 -1.07
C HIS A 362 -12.41 -29.39 -1.37
N PRO A 363 -11.92 -30.64 -1.29
CA PRO A 363 -12.76 -31.81 -1.42
C PRO A 363 -13.75 -31.88 -0.26
N LYS A 364 -14.87 -32.58 -0.48
CA LYS A 364 -15.97 -32.69 0.51
C LYS A 364 -15.47 -33.07 1.91
N ILE A 365 -14.57 -34.06 2.00
CA ILE A 365 -14.02 -34.53 3.28
C ILE A 365 -13.22 -33.42 4.00
N ALA A 366 -12.37 -32.68 3.28
CA ALA A 366 -11.63 -31.57 3.88
C ALA A 366 -12.55 -30.43 4.33
N THR A 367 -13.59 -30.13 3.55
CA THR A 367 -14.65 -29.19 3.99
C THR A 367 -15.35 -29.69 5.25
N GLU A 368 -15.73 -30.96 5.33
CA GLU A 368 -16.41 -31.53 6.49
C GLU A 368 -15.51 -31.50 7.74
N GLN A 369 -14.20 -31.70 7.59
CA GLN A 369 -13.23 -31.50 8.67
C GLN A 369 -13.15 -30.04 9.13
N LEU A 370 -13.21 -29.08 8.21
CA LEU A 370 -13.31 -27.65 8.57
C LEU A 370 -14.64 -27.37 9.30
N ASP A 371 -15.76 -27.91 8.81
CA ASP A 371 -17.11 -27.70 9.37
C ASP A 371 -17.23 -28.21 10.82
N GLN A 372 -16.39 -29.16 11.26
CA GLN A 372 -16.34 -29.59 12.67
C GLN A 372 -15.99 -28.45 13.64
N ARG A 373 -15.42 -27.34 13.14
CA ARG A 373 -15.06 -26.15 13.92
C ARG A 373 -16.22 -25.17 14.11
N PHE A 374 -17.39 -25.40 13.50
CA PHE A 374 -18.53 -24.48 13.61
C PHE A 374 -18.95 -24.13 15.03
N PRO A 375 -19.06 -25.07 16.00
CA PRO A 375 -19.45 -24.71 17.36
C PRO A 375 -18.52 -23.66 17.98
N TYR A 376 -17.21 -23.84 17.78
CA TYR A 376 -16.19 -22.93 18.26
C TYR A 376 -16.22 -21.58 17.54
N LEU A 377 -16.32 -21.58 16.21
CA LEU A 377 -16.39 -20.34 15.42
C LEU A 377 -17.65 -19.52 15.76
N LEU A 378 -18.80 -20.18 15.99
CA LEU A 378 -20.03 -19.52 16.41
C LEU A 378 -19.92 -18.92 17.82
N GLU A 379 -19.23 -19.59 18.75
CA GLU A 379 -18.95 -19.03 20.09
C GLU A 379 -18.05 -17.78 20.00
N LEU A 380 -17.05 -17.79 19.13
CA LEU A 380 -16.22 -16.60 18.89
C LEU A 380 -17.05 -15.47 18.30
N LEU A 381 -17.89 -15.76 17.31
CA LEU A 381 -18.75 -14.78 16.64
C LEU A 381 -19.76 -14.16 17.61
N SER A 382 -20.33 -14.93 18.53
CA SER A 382 -21.30 -14.41 19.52
C SER A 382 -20.69 -13.38 20.49
N LYS A 383 -19.36 -13.34 20.61
CA LYS A 383 -18.60 -12.38 21.45
C LYS A 383 -17.98 -11.24 20.63
N SER A 384 -18.20 -11.22 19.33
CA SER A 384 -17.54 -10.33 18.38
C SER A 384 -18.47 -9.22 17.88
N LYS A 385 -17.89 -8.03 17.65
CA LYS A 385 -18.56 -6.90 17.02
C LYS A 385 -18.40 -6.88 15.51
N ARG A 386 -17.35 -7.53 14.99
CA ARG A 386 -17.05 -7.50 13.57
C ARG A 386 -16.47 -8.82 13.08
N LEU A 387 -16.91 -9.28 11.92
CA LEU A 387 -16.31 -10.38 11.17
C LEU A 387 -15.91 -9.88 9.78
N SER A 388 -14.63 -9.94 9.44
CA SER A 388 -14.17 -9.81 8.06
C SER A 388 -14.04 -11.20 7.43
N VAL A 389 -14.83 -11.48 6.39
CA VAL A 389 -14.84 -12.78 5.71
C VAL A 389 -14.88 -12.62 4.18
N SER A 390 -13.93 -13.16 3.41
CA SER A 390 -12.73 -13.91 3.82
C SER A 390 -11.46 -13.15 3.48
N GLY A 391 -10.56 -12.99 4.46
CA GLY A 391 -9.22 -12.43 4.20
C GLY A 391 -8.35 -13.34 3.32
N TYR A 392 -8.70 -14.62 3.21
CA TYR A 392 -8.15 -15.54 2.21
C TYR A 392 -9.23 -16.53 1.73
N GLY A 393 -9.25 -16.80 0.42
CA GLY A 393 -10.34 -17.53 -0.25
C GLY A 393 -11.41 -16.57 -0.77
N ASP A 394 -12.57 -17.11 -1.16
CA ASP A 394 -13.77 -16.32 -1.44
C ASP A 394 -14.97 -16.85 -0.65
N PRO A 395 -15.73 -15.99 0.06
CA PRO A 395 -16.80 -16.41 0.96
C PRO A 395 -17.97 -17.10 0.24
N PHE A 396 -18.19 -16.79 -1.04
CA PHE A 396 -19.29 -17.34 -1.83
C PHE A 396 -18.88 -18.57 -2.65
N PHE A 397 -17.58 -18.81 -2.85
CA PHE A 397 -17.11 -20.08 -3.40
C PHE A 397 -16.90 -21.14 -2.32
N SER A 398 -16.30 -20.78 -1.19
CA SER A 398 -16.06 -21.67 -0.06
C SER A 398 -17.35 -22.36 0.40
N ARG A 399 -17.36 -23.70 0.40
CA ARG A 399 -18.49 -24.48 0.95
C ARG A 399 -18.59 -24.29 2.46
N HIS A 400 -17.44 -24.17 3.13
CA HIS A 400 -17.33 -24.00 4.57
C HIS A 400 -17.92 -22.65 5.01
N TYR A 401 -17.43 -21.54 4.46
CA TYR A 401 -17.94 -20.20 4.80
C TYR A 401 -19.41 -20.02 4.42
N ARG A 402 -19.85 -20.55 3.27
CA ARG A 402 -21.28 -20.51 2.92
C ARG A 402 -22.17 -21.21 3.92
N LYS A 403 -21.74 -22.34 4.48
CA LYS A 403 -22.48 -23.05 5.53
C LYS A 403 -22.45 -22.28 6.84
N LEU A 404 -21.28 -21.78 7.25
CA LEU A 404 -21.13 -20.98 8.47
C LEU A 404 -22.02 -19.74 8.45
N LEU A 405 -22.00 -18.98 7.35
CA LEU A 405 -22.85 -17.78 7.18
C LEU A 405 -24.35 -18.09 7.24
N LYS A 406 -24.78 -19.29 6.86
CA LYS A 406 -26.18 -19.73 7.03
C LYS A 406 -26.55 -20.03 8.48
N LEU A 407 -25.58 -20.26 9.35
CA LEU A 407 -25.77 -20.51 10.78
C LEU A 407 -25.67 -19.23 11.61
N VAL A 408 -25.07 -18.16 11.09
CA VAL A 408 -25.01 -16.85 11.76
C VAL A 408 -26.35 -16.14 11.64
N CYS A 409 -26.81 -15.54 12.74
CA CYS A 409 -28.00 -14.71 12.78
C CYS A 409 -27.94 -13.71 13.96
N LYS A 410 -28.88 -12.76 14.01
CA LYS A 410 -28.93 -11.78 15.11
C LYS A 410 -29.21 -12.42 16.47
N GLU A 411 -29.91 -13.55 16.50
CA GLU A 411 -30.22 -14.26 17.74
C GLU A 411 -28.98 -14.84 18.41
N ASN A 412 -28.02 -15.36 17.63
CA ASN A 412 -26.78 -15.93 18.18
C ASN A 412 -25.59 -14.98 18.17
N SER A 413 -25.66 -13.87 17.41
CA SER A 413 -24.59 -12.88 17.28
C SER A 413 -25.17 -11.46 17.17
N PRO A 414 -25.79 -10.92 18.25
CA PRO A 414 -26.61 -9.70 18.19
C PRO A 414 -25.80 -8.44 17.84
N ASP A 415 -24.55 -8.35 18.28
CA ASP A 415 -23.68 -7.19 18.08
C ASP A 415 -22.78 -7.31 16.83
N LEU A 416 -22.90 -8.41 16.08
CA LEU A 416 -21.97 -8.73 15.00
C LEU A 416 -22.32 -7.97 13.71
N THR A 417 -21.33 -7.25 13.19
CA THR A 417 -21.31 -6.69 11.84
C THR A 417 -20.42 -7.54 10.93
N ILE A 418 -20.88 -7.85 9.73
CA ILE A 418 -20.16 -8.67 8.75
C ILE A 418 -19.61 -7.77 7.64
N ASP A 419 -18.29 -7.81 7.47
CA ASP A 419 -17.55 -7.17 6.38
C ASP A 419 -17.14 -8.23 5.37
N LEU A 420 -17.71 -8.15 4.15
CA LEU A 420 -17.39 -9.09 3.08
C LEU A 420 -16.14 -8.65 2.34
N ILE A 421 -15.17 -9.55 2.21
CA ILE A 421 -14.02 -9.43 1.31
C ILE A 421 -14.17 -10.53 0.27
N THR A 422 -14.40 -10.14 -1.00
CA THR A 422 -14.78 -11.08 -2.07
C THR A 422 -14.21 -10.67 -3.42
N ASN A 423 -14.08 -11.64 -4.33
CA ASN A 423 -13.84 -11.36 -5.75
C ASN A 423 -15.12 -10.98 -6.52
N ALA A 424 -16.29 -11.03 -5.86
CA ALA A 424 -17.63 -10.74 -6.36
C ALA A 424 -18.11 -11.56 -7.57
N ALA A 425 -17.36 -12.52 -8.10
CA ALA A 425 -17.76 -13.32 -9.27
C ALA A 425 -19.03 -14.15 -9.02
N LEU A 426 -19.32 -14.46 -7.76
CA LEU A 426 -20.48 -15.22 -7.31
C LEU A 426 -21.49 -14.40 -6.50
N LEU A 427 -21.25 -13.10 -6.30
CA LEU A 427 -22.17 -12.20 -5.61
C LEU A 427 -23.26 -11.68 -6.57
N THR A 428 -24.09 -12.62 -7.03
CA THR A 428 -25.23 -12.37 -7.92
C THR A 428 -26.48 -12.00 -7.12
N PRO A 429 -27.53 -11.42 -7.75
CA PRO A 429 -28.81 -11.19 -7.07
C PRO A 429 -29.40 -12.43 -6.40
N GLN A 430 -29.26 -13.60 -7.04
CA GLN A 430 -29.74 -14.87 -6.51
C GLN A 430 -28.93 -15.31 -5.28
N THR A 431 -27.61 -15.18 -5.33
CA THR A 431 -26.74 -15.47 -4.17
C THR A 431 -27.08 -14.54 -3.01
N TRP A 432 -27.21 -13.24 -3.27
CA TRP A 432 -27.55 -12.23 -2.27
C TRP A 432 -28.88 -12.52 -1.58
N ALA A 433 -29.92 -12.86 -2.35
CA ALA A 433 -31.23 -13.23 -1.82
C ALA A 433 -31.17 -14.47 -0.90
N SER A 434 -30.24 -15.41 -1.14
CA SER A 434 -30.07 -16.59 -0.28
C SER A 434 -29.49 -16.30 1.12
N TYR A 435 -29.10 -15.05 1.38
CA TYR A 435 -28.57 -14.56 2.66
C TYR A 435 -29.40 -13.39 3.21
N GLU A 436 -30.70 -13.33 2.91
CA GLU A 436 -31.62 -12.27 3.38
C GLU A 436 -31.56 -12.03 4.90
N HIS A 437 -31.44 -13.11 5.69
CA HIS A 437 -31.32 -13.03 7.14
C HIS A 437 -30.08 -12.27 7.63
N LEU A 438 -29.05 -12.14 6.81
CA LEU A 438 -27.82 -11.39 7.11
C LEU A 438 -27.83 -9.95 6.60
N HIS A 439 -28.82 -9.53 5.79
CA HIS A 439 -28.76 -8.22 5.12
C HIS A 439 -28.56 -7.07 6.10
N SER A 440 -29.26 -7.11 7.24
CA SER A 440 -29.13 -6.10 8.31
C SER A 440 -27.87 -6.23 9.17
N MET A 441 -27.02 -7.22 8.92
CA MET A 441 -25.73 -7.43 9.58
C MET A 441 -24.55 -7.04 8.69
N PHE A 442 -24.73 -6.84 7.37
CA PHE A 442 -23.63 -6.44 6.50
C PHE A 442 -23.23 -4.98 6.73
N GLY A 443 -21.99 -4.78 7.17
CA GLY A 443 -21.40 -3.45 7.35
C GLY A 443 -20.77 -2.95 6.06
N SER A 444 -19.80 -3.71 5.55
CA SER A 444 -19.10 -3.35 4.31
C SER A 444 -19.01 -4.50 3.32
N ILE A 445 -18.90 -4.14 2.04
CA ILE A 445 -18.53 -5.05 0.96
C ILE A 445 -17.29 -4.46 0.29
N SER A 446 -16.18 -5.20 0.37
CA SER A 446 -14.93 -4.86 -0.26
C SER A 446 -14.63 -5.86 -1.37
N VAL A 447 -14.61 -5.38 -2.61
CA VAL A 447 -14.41 -6.22 -3.78
C VAL A 447 -12.99 -6.07 -4.29
N SER A 448 -12.25 -7.17 -4.31
CA SER A 448 -10.94 -7.20 -4.93
C SER A 448 -11.16 -7.32 -6.45
N VAL A 449 -10.81 -6.29 -7.23
CA VAL A 449 -11.05 -6.18 -8.69
C VAL A 449 -9.74 -6.24 -9.49
N ASP A 450 -8.69 -5.55 -9.01
CA ASP A 450 -7.32 -5.51 -9.56
C ASP A 450 -7.12 -4.98 -11.00
N ALA A 451 -8.17 -4.62 -11.73
CA ALA A 451 -8.08 -4.10 -13.09
C ALA A 451 -9.27 -3.18 -13.44
N ALA A 452 -9.05 -2.20 -14.31
CA ALA A 452 -10.09 -1.31 -14.83
C ALA A 452 -10.62 -1.76 -16.20
N ASN A 453 -9.90 -2.63 -16.93
CA ASN A 453 -10.34 -3.21 -18.19
C ASN A 453 -10.20 -4.74 -18.28
N ARG A 454 -10.83 -5.32 -19.31
CA ARG A 454 -10.91 -6.76 -19.57
C ARG A 454 -9.54 -7.41 -19.78
N ASP A 455 -8.66 -6.78 -20.54
CA ASP A 455 -7.39 -7.40 -20.95
C ASP A 455 -6.48 -7.61 -19.74
N THR A 456 -6.34 -6.59 -18.90
CA THR A 456 -5.57 -6.70 -17.66
C THR A 456 -6.26 -7.63 -16.67
N TYR A 457 -7.59 -7.54 -16.53
CA TYR A 457 -8.34 -8.46 -15.66
C TYR A 457 -8.08 -9.93 -16.02
N SER A 458 -8.05 -10.27 -17.31
CA SER A 458 -7.79 -11.65 -17.75
C SER A 458 -6.39 -12.18 -17.33
N LYS A 459 -5.42 -11.28 -17.16
CA LYS A 459 -4.05 -11.61 -16.70
C LYS A 459 -3.98 -11.75 -15.19
N VAL A 460 -4.51 -10.76 -14.47
CA VAL A 460 -4.36 -10.65 -13.01
C VAL A 460 -5.42 -11.44 -12.22
N ARG A 461 -6.57 -11.73 -12.85
CA ARG A 461 -7.72 -12.46 -12.30
C ARG A 461 -8.12 -13.64 -13.18
N LYS A 462 -7.17 -14.54 -13.46
CA LYS A 462 -7.39 -15.74 -14.29
C LYS A 462 -8.62 -16.53 -13.84
N LEU A 463 -9.34 -17.09 -14.83
CA LEU A 463 -10.64 -17.76 -14.70
C LEU A 463 -11.82 -16.83 -14.34
N GLY A 464 -11.59 -15.53 -14.17
CA GLY A 464 -12.64 -14.55 -13.99
C GLY A 464 -13.29 -14.14 -15.31
N ASP A 465 -14.54 -13.69 -15.22
CA ASP A 465 -15.28 -13.07 -16.30
C ASP A 465 -15.52 -11.59 -15.97
N PHE A 466 -14.87 -10.71 -16.73
CA PHE A 466 -14.90 -9.27 -16.50
C PHE A 466 -16.30 -8.68 -16.68
N ASP A 467 -17.06 -9.13 -17.69
CA ASP A 467 -18.41 -8.60 -17.93
C ASP A 467 -19.37 -9.01 -16.82
N LYS A 468 -19.24 -10.25 -16.35
CA LYS A 468 -20.00 -10.75 -15.22
C LYS A 468 -19.63 -9.98 -13.94
N LEU A 469 -18.34 -9.73 -13.71
CA LEU A 469 -17.90 -8.92 -12.58
C LEU A 469 -18.53 -7.53 -12.64
N MET A 470 -18.52 -6.87 -13.81
CA MET A 470 -19.07 -5.53 -13.92
C MET A 470 -20.55 -5.46 -13.58
N LYS A 471 -21.35 -6.43 -14.07
CA LYS A 471 -22.77 -6.54 -13.70
C LYS A 471 -22.97 -6.74 -12.20
N ASN A 472 -22.11 -7.53 -11.56
CA ASN A 472 -22.17 -7.74 -10.11
C ASN A 472 -21.77 -6.47 -9.33
N LEU A 473 -20.77 -5.71 -9.79
CA LEU A 473 -20.38 -4.44 -9.17
C LEU A 473 -21.49 -3.39 -9.27
N GLU A 474 -22.18 -3.29 -10.41
CA GLU A 474 -23.35 -2.41 -10.58
C GLU A 474 -24.51 -2.80 -9.65
N PHE A 475 -24.74 -4.11 -9.49
CA PHE A 475 -25.71 -4.62 -8.53
C PHE A 475 -25.35 -4.25 -7.08
N ILE A 476 -24.09 -4.45 -6.68
CA ILE A 476 -23.60 -4.08 -5.34
C ILE A 476 -23.71 -2.57 -5.10
N SER A 477 -23.35 -1.76 -6.10
CA SER A 477 -23.52 -0.30 -6.06
C SER A 477 -24.98 0.09 -5.82
N THR A 478 -25.92 -0.57 -6.51
CA THR A 478 -27.36 -0.34 -6.32
C THR A 478 -27.81 -0.66 -4.89
N LEU A 479 -27.31 -1.75 -4.30
CA LEU A 479 -27.58 -2.10 -2.89
C LEU A 479 -27.02 -1.05 -1.92
N ARG A 480 -25.79 -0.57 -2.16
CA ARG A 480 -25.15 0.47 -1.35
C ARG A 480 -25.93 1.77 -1.36
N GLN A 481 -26.34 2.23 -2.54
CA GLN A 481 -27.10 3.47 -2.73
C GLN A 481 -28.50 3.41 -2.09
N ARG A 482 -29.08 2.21 -1.96
CA ARG A 482 -30.32 1.97 -1.21
C ARG A 482 -30.13 1.91 0.30
N GLY A 483 -28.90 2.03 0.80
CA GLY A 483 -28.59 1.96 2.23
C GLY A 483 -28.71 0.56 2.83
N ILE A 484 -28.62 -0.50 2.01
CA ILE A 484 -28.71 -1.89 2.48
C ILE A 484 -27.49 -2.27 3.35
N PHE A 485 -26.34 -1.67 3.06
CA PHE A 485 -25.11 -1.76 3.86
C PHE A 485 -24.37 -0.41 3.81
N SER A 486 -23.40 -0.23 4.70
CA SER A 486 -22.81 1.08 5.00
C SER A 486 -21.64 1.49 4.11
N THR A 487 -20.84 0.55 3.62
CA THR A 487 -19.58 0.90 2.92
C THR A 487 -19.27 -0.06 1.77
N PHE A 488 -19.12 0.49 0.56
CA PHE A 488 -18.71 -0.23 -0.64
C PHE A 488 -17.30 0.20 -1.06
N LEU A 489 -16.38 -0.75 -1.14
CA LEU A 489 -14.97 -0.51 -1.46
C LEU A 489 -14.56 -1.39 -2.65
N ILE A 490 -13.67 -0.87 -3.51
CA ILE A 490 -12.96 -1.70 -4.50
C ILE A 490 -11.46 -1.66 -4.23
N GLN A 491 -10.80 -2.81 -4.42
CA GLN A 491 -9.38 -2.98 -4.13
C GLN A 491 -8.57 -3.39 -5.36
N CYS A 492 -7.32 -2.94 -5.41
CA CYS A 492 -6.35 -3.25 -6.44
C CYS A 492 -4.97 -3.54 -5.82
N VAL A 493 -4.46 -4.77 -5.99
CA VAL A 493 -3.05 -5.10 -5.74
C VAL A 493 -2.22 -4.60 -6.91
N VAL A 494 -1.39 -3.59 -6.67
CA VAL A 494 -0.56 -2.92 -7.67
C VAL A 494 0.63 -3.79 -8.04
N GLN A 495 0.76 -4.07 -9.34
CA GLN A 495 1.82 -4.87 -9.95
C GLN A 495 2.14 -4.36 -11.36
N ALA A 496 3.23 -4.86 -11.96
CA ALA A 496 3.69 -4.45 -13.29
C ALA A 496 2.58 -4.52 -14.37
N ASP A 497 1.70 -5.53 -14.30
CA ASP A 497 0.61 -5.72 -15.26
C ASP A 497 -0.52 -4.68 -15.16
N ASN A 498 -0.71 -3.98 -14.04
CA ASN A 498 -1.89 -3.14 -13.81
C ASN A 498 -1.63 -1.72 -13.30
N PHE A 499 -0.39 -1.33 -12.94
CA PHE A 499 -0.14 -0.01 -12.35
C PHE A 499 -0.53 1.15 -13.28
N ARG A 500 -0.50 0.94 -14.60
CA ARG A 500 -0.93 1.94 -15.60
C ARG A 500 -2.43 2.20 -15.61
N GLU A 501 -3.22 1.33 -14.99
CA GLU A 501 -4.66 1.49 -14.86
C GLU A 501 -5.10 2.11 -13.54
N MET A 502 -4.18 2.47 -12.64
CA MET A 502 -4.55 3.02 -11.33
C MET A 502 -5.48 4.24 -11.45
N GLU A 503 -5.22 5.14 -12.41
CA GLU A 503 -6.07 6.32 -12.63
C GLU A 503 -7.47 5.93 -13.14
N ASP A 504 -7.55 4.97 -14.07
CA ASP A 504 -8.80 4.47 -14.64
C ASP A 504 -9.58 3.63 -13.62
N PHE A 505 -8.88 2.99 -12.69
CA PHE A 505 -9.46 2.26 -11.56
C PHE A 505 -10.11 3.22 -10.56
N VAL A 506 -9.53 4.41 -10.34
CA VAL A 506 -10.20 5.46 -9.56
C VAL A 506 -11.46 5.95 -10.28
N GLU A 507 -11.42 6.14 -11.59
CA GLU A 507 -12.63 6.51 -12.36
C GLU A 507 -13.70 5.43 -12.34
N LEU A 508 -13.31 4.15 -12.39
CA LEU A 508 -14.23 3.03 -12.21
C LEU A 508 -14.94 3.12 -10.84
N GLY A 509 -14.19 3.40 -9.77
CA GLY A 509 -14.76 3.63 -8.44
C GLY A 509 -15.81 4.74 -8.43
N GLN A 510 -15.52 5.88 -9.09
CA GLN A 510 -16.47 6.99 -9.20
C GLN A 510 -17.74 6.61 -9.97
N ARG A 511 -17.61 5.90 -11.10
CA ARG A 511 -18.77 5.42 -11.87
C ARG A 511 -19.66 4.48 -11.06
N LEU A 512 -19.05 3.66 -10.23
CA LEU A 512 -19.73 2.71 -9.34
C LEU A 512 -20.22 3.36 -8.04
N ALA A 513 -19.97 4.66 -7.82
CA ALA A 513 -20.29 5.35 -6.57
C ALA A 513 -19.80 4.60 -5.32
N VAL A 514 -18.56 4.09 -5.36
CA VAL A 514 -17.93 3.44 -4.19
C VAL A 514 -17.59 4.49 -3.14
N ASP A 515 -17.58 4.10 -1.87
CA ASP A 515 -17.11 4.95 -0.78
C ASP A 515 -15.57 5.04 -0.76
N GLY A 516 -14.87 4.08 -1.36
CA GLY A 516 -13.41 4.12 -1.45
C GLY A 516 -12.76 3.16 -2.44
N VAL A 517 -11.58 3.56 -2.89
CA VAL A 517 -10.68 2.81 -3.78
C VAL A 517 -9.38 2.54 -3.04
N ILE A 518 -9.02 1.27 -2.88
CA ILE A 518 -7.87 0.85 -2.08
C ILE A 518 -6.80 0.26 -2.99
N PHE A 519 -5.64 0.87 -3.03
CA PHE A 519 -4.43 0.31 -3.63
C PHE A 519 -3.58 -0.39 -2.57
N GLN A 520 -3.10 -1.58 -2.89
CA GLN A 520 -2.24 -2.38 -2.02
C GLN A 520 -0.96 -2.75 -2.75
N ARG A 521 0.15 -2.87 -2.01
CA ARG A 521 1.42 -3.34 -2.55
C ARG A 521 1.36 -4.85 -2.73
N LEU A 522 1.98 -5.35 -3.80
CA LEU A 522 2.20 -6.76 -4.00
C LEU A 522 3.19 -7.32 -2.94
N PHE A 523 2.80 -8.39 -2.26
CA PHE A 523 3.67 -9.14 -1.35
C PHE A 523 3.91 -10.56 -1.89
N PRO A 524 5.07 -11.18 -1.61
CA PRO A 524 5.38 -12.54 -2.05
C PRO A 524 4.65 -13.58 -1.18
N TYR A 525 3.33 -13.68 -1.33
CA TYR A 525 2.49 -14.60 -0.54
C TYR A 525 2.69 -16.07 -0.94
N GLY A 526 3.87 -16.67 -0.74
CA GLY A 526 4.12 -18.11 -0.96
C GLY A 526 3.96 -18.65 -2.39
N VAL A 527 3.31 -17.92 -3.29
CA VAL A 527 3.07 -18.25 -4.70
C VAL A 527 4.29 -17.95 -5.55
N TYR A 528 5.04 -16.90 -5.18
CA TYR A 528 6.31 -16.57 -5.81
C TYR A 528 7.44 -17.39 -5.18
N THR A 529 7.53 -18.66 -5.58
CA THR A 529 8.66 -19.53 -5.22
C THR A 529 9.95 -19.15 -5.95
N ASP A 530 9.82 -18.42 -7.07
CA ASP A 530 10.93 -17.88 -7.86
C ASP A 530 11.05 -16.36 -7.63
N PRO A 531 12.12 -15.89 -6.94
CA PRO A 531 12.34 -14.46 -6.70
C PRO A 531 12.36 -13.63 -7.97
N ALA A 532 12.87 -14.15 -9.10
CA ALA A 532 12.93 -13.41 -10.35
C ALA A 532 11.54 -13.15 -10.95
N LYS A 533 10.55 -14.02 -10.66
CA LYS A 533 9.16 -13.77 -11.05
C LYS A 533 8.53 -12.70 -10.18
N PHE A 534 8.81 -12.70 -8.88
CA PHE A 534 8.34 -11.64 -7.99
C PHE A 534 8.94 -10.29 -8.37
N GLU A 535 10.25 -10.22 -8.60
CA GLU A 535 10.95 -8.99 -9.01
C GLU A 535 10.39 -8.40 -10.31
N LYS A 536 9.91 -9.24 -11.25
CA LYS A 536 9.24 -8.77 -12.47
C LYS A 536 7.81 -8.27 -12.24
N ALA A 537 7.16 -8.69 -11.17
CA ALA A 537 5.80 -8.28 -10.84
C ALA A 537 5.77 -7.08 -9.88
N ASP A 538 6.76 -6.97 -8.98
CA ASP A 538 6.88 -5.90 -7.99
C ASP A 538 7.48 -4.62 -8.59
N VAL A 539 6.60 -3.79 -9.18
CA VAL A 539 6.97 -2.49 -9.76
C VAL A 539 7.54 -1.49 -8.73
N PHE A 540 7.38 -1.75 -7.43
CA PHE A 540 7.95 -0.94 -6.36
C PHE A 540 9.48 -1.11 -6.23
N GLY A 541 10.06 -2.18 -6.78
CA GLY A 541 11.50 -2.38 -6.78
C GLY A 541 12.23 -1.27 -7.54
N THR A 542 13.21 -0.62 -6.91
CA THR A 542 13.95 0.48 -7.56
C THR A 542 14.78 0.05 -8.76
N SER A 543 15.10 -1.25 -8.86
CA SER A 543 15.75 -1.87 -10.02
C SER A 543 14.75 -2.30 -11.10
N HIS A 544 13.44 -2.18 -10.89
CA HIS A 544 12.43 -2.55 -11.87
C HIS A 544 12.52 -1.60 -13.08
N PRO A 545 12.51 -2.09 -14.33
CA PRO A 545 12.64 -1.24 -15.52
C PRO A 545 11.56 -0.15 -15.61
N GLU A 546 10.35 -0.46 -15.13
CA GLU A 546 9.19 0.43 -15.18
C GLU A 546 8.96 1.21 -13.88
N HIS A 547 9.91 1.17 -12.94
CA HIS A 547 9.76 1.84 -11.63
C HIS A 547 9.49 3.35 -11.79
N GLN A 548 10.19 4.01 -12.71
CA GLN A 548 10.01 5.45 -12.93
C GLN A 548 8.63 5.80 -13.53
N ASP A 549 8.11 4.96 -14.42
CA ASP A 549 6.75 5.12 -14.96
C ASP A 549 5.71 5.02 -13.83
N PHE A 550 5.90 4.05 -12.94
CA PHE A 550 5.05 3.87 -11.76
C PHE A 550 5.09 5.09 -10.82
N ILE A 551 6.28 5.65 -10.53
CA ILE A 551 6.40 6.91 -9.78
C ILE A 551 5.65 8.05 -10.50
N GLY A 552 5.71 8.09 -11.83
CA GLY A 552 4.97 9.07 -12.64
C GLY A 552 3.45 8.97 -12.45
N ILE A 553 2.91 7.75 -12.42
CA ILE A 553 1.49 7.50 -12.13
C ILE A 553 1.12 7.92 -10.70
N LEU A 554 1.94 7.58 -9.70
CA LEU A 554 1.71 7.98 -8.30
C LEU A 554 1.70 9.51 -8.09
N ARG A 555 2.23 10.30 -9.01
CA ARG A 555 2.16 11.77 -8.96
C ARG A 555 0.87 12.34 -9.54
N SER A 556 0.00 11.50 -10.09
CA SER A 556 -1.23 11.95 -10.74
C SER A 556 -2.22 12.55 -9.74
N ASP A 557 -2.79 13.70 -10.13
CA ASP A 557 -3.88 14.34 -9.39
C ASP A 557 -5.15 13.48 -9.39
N ARG A 558 -5.32 12.57 -10.36
CA ARG A 558 -6.45 11.62 -10.37
C ARG A 558 -6.41 10.66 -9.18
N LEU A 559 -5.24 10.41 -8.59
CA LEU A 559 -5.09 9.56 -7.41
C LEU A 559 -5.22 10.30 -6.07
N LYS A 560 -5.31 11.64 -6.08
CA LYS A 560 -5.50 12.48 -4.87
C LYS A 560 -6.97 12.68 -4.49
N LYS A 561 -7.89 12.02 -5.20
CA LYS A 561 -9.33 12.13 -4.96
C LYS A 561 -9.70 11.58 -3.59
N GLN A 562 -10.70 12.19 -2.96
CA GLN A 562 -11.28 11.70 -1.71
C GLN A 562 -11.73 10.24 -1.87
N GLY A 563 -11.51 9.42 -0.84
CA GLY A 563 -11.82 7.99 -0.86
C GLY A 563 -10.74 7.11 -1.50
N VAL A 564 -9.68 7.67 -2.08
CA VAL A 564 -8.52 6.88 -2.53
C VAL A 564 -7.57 6.64 -1.35
N SER A 565 -7.21 5.38 -1.12
CA SER A 565 -6.25 4.97 -0.08
C SER A 565 -5.17 4.09 -0.69
N PHE A 566 -3.91 4.28 -0.28
CA PHE A 566 -2.79 3.43 -0.68
C PHE A 566 -2.45 2.37 0.37
N SER A 567 -3.29 2.25 1.40
CA SER A 567 -3.26 1.20 2.43
C SER A 567 -1.83 0.83 2.86
N THR A 568 -1.33 -0.31 2.41
CA THR A 568 -0.02 -0.88 2.75
C THR A 568 1.20 -0.05 2.31
N PHE A 569 1.05 0.95 1.44
CA PHE A 569 2.14 1.81 0.96
C PHE A 569 1.82 3.31 1.01
N GLN A 570 0.88 3.72 1.87
CA GLN A 570 0.52 5.14 2.08
C GLN A 570 1.74 6.04 2.28
N ASP A 571 2.71 5.61 3.08
CA ASP A 571 3.93 6.36 3.29
C ASP A 571 4.84 6.52 2.09
N PHE A 572 4.92 5.49 1.27
CA PHE A 572 5.68 5.56 0.04
C PHE A 572 5.04 6.61 -0.87
N TYR A 573 3.70 6.60 -0.94
CA TYR A 573 2.95 7.61 -1.67
C TYR A 573 3.14 9.02 -1.10
N ASP A 574 3.09 9.20 0.22
CA ASP A 574 3.23 10.51 0.86
C ASP A 574 4.67 11.05 0.79
N LYS A 575 5.68 10.18 0.78
CA LYS A 575 7.08 10.58 0.49
C LYS A 575 7.25 11.08 -0.94
N ILE A 576 6.50 10.52 -1.89
CA ILE A 576 6.52 10.96 -3.29
C ILE A 576 5.71 12.25 -3.48
N ASN A 577 4.63 12.39 -2.71
CA ASN A 577 3.67 13.50 -2.75
C ASN A 577 3.59 14.21 -1.38
N PRO A 578 4.66 14.93 -0.96
CA PRO A 578 4.78 15.48 0.39
C PRO A 578 3.92 16.72 0.64
N ILE A 579 3.35 17.31 -0.41
CA ILE A 579 2.46 18.47 -0.35
C ILE A 579 1.08 18.03 -0.82
N ASP A 580 0.07 18.22 0.04
CA ASP A 580 -1.32 18.22 -0.40
C ASP A 580 -1.70 19.61 -0.88
N TYR A 581 -2.44 19.67 -1.98
CA TYR A 581 -2.84 20.91 -2.60
C TYR A 581 -4.06 20.73 -3.48
N TYR A 582 -4.72 21.85 -3.76
CA TYR A 582 -5.71 21.96 -4.81
C TYR A 582 -5.65 23.36 -5.43
N PHE A 583 -5.78 23.42 -6.75
CA PHE A 583 -5.93 24.68 -7.47
C PHE A 583 -7.42 24.89 -7.76
N ASP A 584 -8.04 25.85 -7.10
CA ASP A 584 -9.37 26.34 -7.44
C ASP A 584 -9.35 27.02 -8.83
N SER A 585 -8.24 27.70 -9.15
CA SER A 585 -7.95 28.13 -10.51
C SER A 585 -6.44 28.18 -10.77
N LEU A 586 -6.05 27.82 -11.99
CA LEU A 586 -4.69 27.93 -12.49
C LEU A 586 -4.74 28.34 -13.95
N THR A 587 -4.32 29.57 -14.25
CA THR A 587 -4.42 30.15 -15.58
C THR A 587 -3.14 30.89 -15.97
N THR A 588 -2.93 31.04 -17.27
CA THR A 588 -1.80 31.78 -17.82
C THR A 588 -2.26 32.74 -18.91
N ASP A 589 -1.75 33.97 -18.87
CA ASP A 589 -1.98 34.99 -19.89
C ASP A 589 -0.65 35.66 -20.33
N GLU A 590 -0.76 36.73 -21.13
CA GLU A 590 0.43 37.49 -21.59
C GLU A 590 1.18 38.22 -20.46
N ASN A 591 0.56 38.35 -19.28
CA ASN A 591 1.10 38.99 -18.09
C ASN A 591 1.65 37.97 -17.08
N GLY A 592 1.57 36.67 -17.37
CA GLY A 592 2.22 35.60 -16.61
C GLY A 592 1.23 34.55 -16.10
N ILE A 593 1.46 34.06 -14.89
CA ILE A 593 0.66 33.03 -14.23
C ILE A 593 -0.25 33.66 -13.17
N SER A 594 -1.48 33.15 -13.09
CA SER A 594 -2.40 33.37 -11.96
C SER A 594 -2.79 32.04 -11.36
N ALA A 595 -2.84 31.97 -10.04
CA ALA A 595 -3.21 30.76 -9.33
C ALA A 595 -3.98 31.11 -8.06
N PHE A 596 -5.00 30.33 -7.73
CA PHE A 596 -5.75 30.45 -6.47
C PHE A 596 -6.04 29.03 -5.99
N GLY A 597 -5.86 28.79 -4.70
CA GLY A 597 -5.92 27.44 -4.17
C GLY A 597 -5.51 27.34 -2.71
N TRP A 598 -5.14 26.13 -2.31
CA TRP A 598 -4.57 25.83 -1.00
C TRP A 598 -3.47 24.80 -1.12
N ALA A 599 -2.51 24.83 -0.19
CA ALA A 599 -1.43 23.85 -0.09
C ALA A 599 -0.85 23.77 1.32
N PHE A 600 -0.47 22.56 1.75
CA PHE A 600 0.23 22.34 3.03
C PHE A 600 1.15 21.10 2.95
N ILE A 601 2.13 21.02 3.85
CA ILE A 601 2.98 19.83 3.98
C ILE A 601 2.22 18.76 4.77
N LYS A 602 2.02 17.58 4.18
CA LYS A 602 1.26 16.48 4.81
C LYS A 602 1.80 16.11 6.19
N SER A 603 3.12 15.95 6.28
CA SER A 603 3.79 15.57 7.53
C SER A 603 3.57 16.63 8.61
N GLY A 604 2.71 16.32 9.58
CA GLY A 604 2.37 17.22 10.68
C GLY A 604 1.47 18.39 10.28
N HIS A 605 0.75 18.29 9.15
CA HIS A 605 -0.21 19.30 8.67
C HIS A 605 0.35 20.74 8.69
N GLN A 606 1.60 20.90 8.23
CA GLN A 606 2.31 22.17 8.39
C GLN A 606 1.89 23.15 7.30
N VAL A 607 1.33 24.28 7.73
CA VAL A 607 1.10 25.46 6.90
C VAL A 607 2.34 26.34 6.87
N GLY A 608 2.50 27.11 5.81
CA GLY A 608 3.67 27.94 5.59
C GLY A 608 3.51 28.87 4.40
N LYS A 609 4.56 29.63 4.07
CA LYS A 609 4.55 30.50 2.89
C LYS A 609 4.50 29.64 1.63
N VAL A 610 3.44 29.79 0.84
CA VAL A 610 3.29 29.09 -0.44
C VAL A 610 4.00 29.86 -1.55
N SER A 611 4.57 29.15 -2.51
CA SER A 611 5.12 29.70 -3.75
C SER A 611 4.83 28.77 -4.91
N ILE A 612 4.52 29.33 -6.09
CA ILE A 612 4.37 28.56 -7.32
C ILE A 612 5.72 28.50 -8.03
N VAL A 613 6.14 27.29 -8.42
CA VAL A 613 7.43 27.03 -9.08
C VAL A 613 7.17 26.45 -10.46
N LEU A 614 7.60 27.13 -11.51
CA LEU A 614 7.49 26.64 -12.88
C LEU A 614 8.82 26.08 -13.36
N LYS A 615 8.85 24.80 -13.73
CA LYS A 615 10.02 24.15 -14.33
C LYS A 615 9.79 24.03 -15.84
N LYS A 616 10.67 24.64 -16.64
CA LYS A 616 10.54 24.59 -18.10
C LYS A 616 10.83 23.16 -18.59
N ASP A 617 9.95 22.62 -19.43
CA ASP A 617 10.11 21.29 -19.99
C ASP A 617 11.39 21.20 -20.84
N GLY A 618 12.11 20.08 -20.74
CA GLY A 618 13.43 19.89 -21.39
C GLY A 618 14.57 20.76 -20.86
N HIS A 619 14.38 21.55 -19.79
CA HIS A 619 15.42 22.42 -19.23
C HIS A 619 15.46 22.36 -17.69
N ASN A 620 16.63 22.62 -17.10
CA ASN A 620 16.78 22.72 -15.63
C ASN A 620 16.37 24.08 -15.04
N LYS A 621 15.84 25.00 -15.86
CA LYS A 621 15.49 26.35 -15.42
C LYS A 621 14.14 26.37 -14.69
N ARG A 622 14.15 26.93 -13.47
CA ARG A 622 12.97 27.09 -12.61
C ARG A 622 12.65 28.57 -12.40
N PHE A 623 11.36 28.89 -12.31
CA PHE A 623 10.85 30.24 -12.03
C PHE A 623 9.93 30.17 -10.82
N GLN A 624 10.30 30.83 -9.73
CA GLN A 624 9.49 30.87 -8.52
C GLN A 624 8.69 32.19 -8.44
N PHE A 625 7.45 32.08 -7.98
CA PHE A 625 6.49 33.16 -7.80
C PHE A 625 5.95 33.10 -6.37
N GLU A 626 6.09 34.19 -5.63
CA GLU A 626 5.52 34.28 -4.28
C GLU A 626 4.01 34.51 -4.37
N THR A 627 3.27 33.88 -3.45
CA THR A 627 1.80 34.03 -3.36
C THR A 627 1.42 34.86 -2.14
N ASN A 628 0.24 35.47 -2.18
CA ASN A 628 -0.39 36.09 -1.03
C ASN A 628 -1.17 35.03 -0.23
N PRO A 629 -1.03 34.97 1.11
CA PRO A 629 -1.77 34.02 1.95
C PRO A 629 -3.26 34.36 1.96
N ILE A 630 -4.10 33.32 2.06
CA ILE A 630 -5.55 33.41 2.18
C ILE A 630 -6.04 32.42 3.24
N SER A 631 -7.02 32.83 4.04
CA SER A 631 -7.67 31.94 5.00
C SER A 631 -8.72 31.05 4.32
N ARG A 632 -8.71 29.76 4.64
CA ARG A 632 -9.51 28.65 4.10
C ARG A 632 -10.08 27.77 5.22
N PRO A 633 -10.99 28.30 6.07
CA PRO A 633 -11.64 27.51 7.11
C PRO A 633 -12.47 26.35 6.54
N ASP A 634 -12.99 26.51 5.32
CA ASP A 634 -13.68 25.46 4.57
C ASP A 634 -12.81 24.21 4.34
N VAL A 635 -11.51 24.41 4.08
CA VAL A 635 -10.55 23.31 3.90
C VAL A 635 -10.24 22.66 5.25
N ALA A 636 -10.06 23.47 6.30
CA ALA A 636 -9.83 22.98 7.65
C ALA A 636 -11.00 22.10 8.14
N ASP A 637 -12.24 22.52 7.90
CA ASP A 637 -13.44 21.79 8.28
C ASP A 637 -13.58 20.49 7.47
N ALA A 638 -13.38 20.56 6.15
CA ALA A 638 -13.48 19.39 5.27
C ALA A 638 -12.46 18.29 5.59
N LEU A 639 -11.28 18.68 6.09
CA LEU A 639 -10.21 17.76 6.50
C LEU A 639 -10.25 17.44 8.00
N ALA A 640 -11.19 18.01 8.77
CA ALA A 640 -11.25 17.92 10.23
C ALA A 640 -9.92 18.30 10.92
N GLN A 641 -9.25 19.33 10.39
CA GLN A 641 -7.94 19.81 10.84
C GLN A 641 -7.97 21.34 11.01
N PRO A 642 -8.34 21.87 12.20
CA PRO A 642 -8.45 23.32 12.44
C PRO A 642 -7.17 24.11 12.13
N GLY A 643 -6.00 23.49 12.30
CA GLY A 643 -4.70 24.11 12.02
C GLY A 643 -4.45 24.44 10.53
N LEU A 644 -5.28 23.93 9.63
CA LEU A 644 -5.16 24.18 8.18
C LEU A 644 -5.90 25.43 7.71
N ALA A 645 -6.52 26.21 8.59
CA ALA A 645 -7.25 27.41 8.18
C ALA A 645 -6.37 28.41 7.40
N GLU A 646 -5.05 28.44 7.60
CA GLU A 646 -4.12 29.34 6.91
C GLU A 646 -3.37 28.69 5.74
N CYS A 647 -3.93 27.63 5.14
CA CYS A 647 -3.30 26.92 4.01
C CYS A 647 -3.56 27.53 2.62
N GLY A 648 -4.40 28.57 2.53
CA GLY A 648 -4.80 29.16 1.26
C GLY A 648 -3.76 30.10 0.65
N PHE A 649 -3.79 30.22 -0.68
CA PHE A 649 -2.93 31.14 -1.42
C PHE A 649 -3.64 31.77 -2.63
N SER A 650 -3.18 32.96 -3.01
CA SER A 650 -3.47 33.59 -4.29
C SER A 650 -2.23 34.15 -4.96
N LEU A 651 -2.23 34.09 -6.28
CA LEU A 651 -1.25 34.68 -7.16
C LEU A 651 -2.02 35.40 -8.26
N HIS A 652 -1.97 36.72 -8.24
CA HIS A 652 -2.40 37.55 -9.35
C HIS A 652 -1.37 37.49 -10.49
N PRO A 653 -1.74 37.89 -11.73
CA PRO A 653 -0.82 37.86 -12.86
C PRO A 653 0.50 38.53 -12.50
N SER A 654 1.58 37.75 -12.47
CA SER A 654 2.86 38.19 -11.91
C SER A 654 3.52 39.38 -12.63
N GLY A 655 3.02 39.79 -13.80
CA GLY A 655 3.64 40.75 -14.72
C GLY A 655 4.96 40.28 -15.34
N ARG A 656 5.49 39.13 -14.91
CA ARG A 656 6.79 38.60 -15.32
C ARG A 656 6.65 37.81 -16.62
N ARG A 657 7.27 38.31 -17.70
CA ARG A 657 7.33 37.58 -18.97
C ARG A 657 8.14 36.29 -18.82
N LEU A 658 7.45 35.17 -18.87
CA LEU A 658 8.04 33.84 -18.99
C LEU A 658 8.46 33.59 -20.46
N PRO A 659 9.59 32.92 -20.71
CA PRO A 659 9.90 32.44 -22.05
C PRO A 659 8.79 31.55 -22.61
N PHE A 660 8.67 31.49 -23.93
CA PHE A 660 7.73 30.56 -24.55
C PHE A 660 8.13 29.11 -24.29
N GLY A 661 7.12 28.26 -24.17
CA GLY A 661 7.26 26.83 -24.00
C GLY A 661 6.30 26.27 -22.96
N ARG A 662 6.43 24.96 -22.77
CA ARG A 662 5.67 24.19 -21.79
C ARG A 662 6.40 24.19 -20.45
N TYR A 663 5.63 24.35 -19.38
CA TYR A 663 6.15 24.39 -18.01
C TYR A 663 5.39 23.41 -17.13
N GLN A 664 6.13 22.58 -16.39
CA GLN A 664 5.57 21.81 -15.31
C GLN A 664 5.34 22.72 -14.10
N VAL A 665 4.16 22.62 -13.52
CA VAL A 665 3.77 23.40 -12.35
C VAL A 665 4.22 22.67 -11.09
N GLY A 666 4.80 23.39 -10.16
CA GLY A 666 5.18 22.91 -8.85
C GLY A 666 4.75 23.89 -7.77
N ILE A 667 4.68 23.38 -6.55
CA ILE A 667 4.28 24.11 -5.36
C ILE A 667 5.41 23.97 -4.36
N ARG A 668 5.77 25.08 -3.72
CA ARG A 668 6.69 25.13 -2.61
C ARG A 668 5.97 25.63 -1.39
N VAL A 669 6.16 24.93 -0.27
CA VAL A 669 5.67 25.35 1.05
C VAL A 669 6.87 25.50 1.96
N ASP A 670 7.09 26.71 2.45
CA ASP A 670 8.12 27.05 3.42
C ASP A 670 7.45 27.20 4.81
N SER A 671 7.53 26.14 5.64
CA SER A 671 7.10 26.14 7.04
C SER A 671 8.28 26.49 7.97
N PRO A 672 8.05 26.81 9.26
CA PRO A 672 9.12 27.19 10.19
C PRO A 672 10.27 26.19 10.29
N ASN A 673 9.98 24.89 10.11
CA ASN A 673 10.94 23.80 10.31
C ASN A 673 11.27 23.02 9.03
N SER A 674 10.55 23.28 7.93
CA SER A 674 10.68 22.50 6.71
C SER A 674 10.43 23.35 5.47
N SER A 675 11.14 23.04 4.41
CA SER A 675 10.97 23.67 3.12
C SER A 675 10.87 22.59 2.06
N VAL A 676 9.67 22.42 1.52
CA VAL A 676 9.35 21.33 0.59
C VAL A 676 8.93 21.93 -0.73
N THR A 677 9.40 21.34 -1.83
CA THR A 677 8.94 21.68 -3.19
C THR A 677 8.54 20.41 -3.89
N ASP A 678 7.31 20.37 -4.38
CA ASP A 678 6.76 19.25 -5.13
C ASP A 678 6.28 19.70 -6.51
N PHE A 679 6.43 18.83 -7.51
CA PHE A 679 6.00 19.10 -8.87
C PHE A 679 4.79 18.25 -9.23
N THR A 680 3.77 18.94 -9.71
CA THR A 680 2.48 18.39 -10.13
C THR A 680 2.61 17.71 -11.50
N ASN A 681 1.60 16.92 -11.89
CA ASN A 681 1.47 16.44 -13.27
C ASN A 681 0.78 17.47 -14.20
N GLN A 682 0.49 18.68 -13.71
CA GLN A 682 -0.09 19.76 -14.50
C GLN A 682 0.99 20.52 -15.28
N PHE A 683 0.66 20.84 -16.52
CA PHE A 683 1.49 21.65 -17.39
C PHE A 683 0.72 22.86 -17.88
N ILE A 684 1.40 24.00 -17.91
CA ILE A 684 0.91 25.22 -18.54
C ILE A 684 1.78 25.53 -19.76
N GLU A 685 1.16 26.10 -20.78
CA GLU A 685 1.85 26.47 -22.00
C GLU A 685 1.86 28.00 -22.15
N ILE A 686 3.06 28.56 -22.14
CA ILE A 686 3.26 29.98 -22.43
C ILE A 686 3.45 30.08 -23.94
N ALA A 687 2.37 30.40 -24.64
CA ALA A 687 2.33 30.62 -26.07
C ALA A 687 2.06 32.10 -26.41
N ARG A 688 2.44 32.50 -27.62
CA ARG A 688 2.16 33.84 -28.13
C ARG A 688 0.67 33.92 -28.49
N GLN A 689 -0.16 34.53 -27.64
CA GLN A 689 -1.56 34.75 -27.99
C GLN A 689 -1.65 35.77 -29.15
N PRO A 690 -2.47 35.52 -30.20
CA PRO A 690 -2.74 36.52 -31.20
C PRO A 690 -3.51 37.67 -30.55
N LYS A 691 -2.94 38.88 -30.55
CA LYS A 691 -3.64 40.08 -30.07
C LYS A 691 -4.98 40.21 -30.81
N GLU A 692 -6.09 40.00 -30.11
CA GLU A 692 -7.42 40.19 -30.67
C GLU A 692 -7.59 41.65 -31.11
N ALA A 693 -7.58 41.90 -32.42
CA ALA A 693 -7.62 43.26 -32.96
C ALA A 693 -9.00 43.95 -32.81
N ILE A 694 -10.08 43.16 -32.64
CA ILE A 694 -11.47 43.63 -32.56
C ILE A 694 -12.21 42.93 -31.42
N LYS A 695 -12.90 43.71 -30.58
CA LYS A 695 -13.95 43.24 -29.66
C LYS A 695 -15.31 43.59 -30.26
N TYR A 696 -16.28 42.69 -30.22
CA TYR A 696 -17.61 42.89 -30.81
C TYR A 696 -18.66 41.99 -30.17
N SER A 697 -19.93 42.33 -30.37
CA SER A 697 -21.12 41.49 -30.16
C SER A 697 -22.07 41.66 -31.34
N ILE A 698 -22.83 40.61 -31.67
CA ILE A 698 -23.97 40.66 -32.59
C ILE A 698 -25.20 40.35 -31.76
N ASP A 699 -25.98 41.40 -31.48
CA ASP A 699 -27.12 41.40 -30.57
C ASP A 699 -28.37 40.83 -31.27
N LEU A 700 -28.52 41.11 -32.57
CA LEU A 700 -29.58 40.55 -33.41
C LEU A 700 -28.99 40.05 -34.73
N LEU A 701 -29.34 38.83 -35.10
CA LEU A 701 -29.10 38.25 -36.41
C LEU A 701 -30.37 37.55 -36.88
N GLU A 702 -31.10 38.18 -37.78
CA GLU A 702 -32.27 37.58 -38.44
C GLU A 702 -31.88 37.17 -39.87
N GLY A 703 -32.21 35.93 -40.23
CA GLY A 703 -31.83 35.31 -41.49
C GLY A 703 -33.03 34.71 -42.24
N GLY A 704 -32.91 34.67 -43.57
CA GLY A 704 -33.91 34.21 -44.52
C GLY A 704 -33.55 34.71 -45.93
N ASN A 705 -34.53 35.22 -46.68
CA ASN A 705 -34.24 35.93 -47.93
C ASN A 705 -33.52 37.26 -47.72
N ASP A 706 -33.68 37.87 -46.53
CA ASP A 706 -33.05 39.12 -46.13
C ASP A 706 -32.22 38.88 -44.86
N VAL A 707 -31.17 39.66 -44.66
CA VAL A 707 -30.30 39.57 -43.48
C VAL A 707 -30.27 40.91 -42.77
N VAL A 708 -30.59 40.88 -41.47
CA VAL A 708 -30.50 42.03 -40.58
C VAL A 708 -29.51 41.72 -39.47
N VAL A 709 -28.53 42.62 -39.27
CA VAL A 709 -27.46 42.48 -38.27
C VAL A 709 -27.39 43.75 -37.43
N HIS A 710 -27.56 43.58 -36.12
CA HIS A 710 -27.31 44.65 -35.15
C HIS A 710 -26.27 44.20 -34.13
N GLY A 711 -25.44 45.13 -33.70
CA GLY A 711 -24.43 44.84 -32.69
C GLY A 711 -23.58 46.04 -32.34
N TRP A 712 -22.43 45.76 -31.73
CA TRP A 712 -21.41 46.75 -31.44
C TRP A 712 -20.02 46.17 -31.70
N ALA A 713 -19.06 47.02 -32.06
CA ALA A 713 -17.68 46.61 -32.32
C ALA A 713 -16.69 47.76 -32.11
N TYR A 714 -15.51 47.47 -31.54
CA TYR A 714 -14.43 48.44 -31.37
C TYR A 714 -13.03 47.79 -31.49
N LEU A 715 -12.02 48.63 -31.78
CA LEU A 715 -10.63 48.18 -31.94
C LEU A 715 -9.93 48.00 -30.60
N ALA A 716 -8.96 47.08 -30.54
CA ALA A 716 -8.13 46.86 -29.36
C ALA A 716 -7.56 48.19 -28.80
N GLY A 717 -7.70 48.39 -27.49
CA GLY A 717 -7.39 49.66 -26.82
C GLY A 717 -8.60 50.56 -26.56
N GLY A 718 -9.82 50.15 -26.94
CA GLY A 718 -11.04 50.92 -26.69
C GLY A 718 -11.29 52.04 -27.69
N GLN A 719 -10.70 51.94 -28.88
CA GLN A 719 -10.85 52.93 -29.94
C GLN A 719 -12.12 52.68 -30.74
N VAL A 720 -13.00 53.67 -30.79
CA VAL A 720 -14.20 53.66 -31.64
C VAL A 720 -13.76 53.76 -33.12
N PRO A 721 -14.29 52.90 -34.00
CA PRO A 721 -13.96 52.94 -35.43
C PRO A 721 -14.59 54.16 -36.12
N GLU A 722 -13.93 54.68 -37.16
CA GLU A 722 -14.50 55.70 -38.05
C GLU A 722 -15.55 55.09 -38.99
N LYS A 723 -15.34 53.84 -39.39
CA LYS A 723 -16.29 53.06 -40.19
C LYS A 723 -16.38 51.62 -39.74
N ILE A 724 -17.59 51.08 -39.79
CA ILE A 724 -17.92 49.68 -39.52
C ILE A 724 -18.50 49.09 -40.81
N PHE A 725 -17.99 47.94 -41.22
CA PHE A 725 -18.57 47.17 -42.34
C PHE A 725 -19.02 45.81 -41.84
N VAL A 726 -20.15 45.34 -42.35
CA VAL A 726 -20.51 43.92 -42.29
C VAL A 726 -19.82 43.21 -43.45
N VAL A 727 -19.20 42.07 -43.16
CA VAL A 727 -18.49 41.23 -44.13
C VAL A 727 -19.28 39.95 -44.31
N LEU A 728 -19.65 39.63 -45.54
CA LEU A 728 -20.20 38.32 -45.89
C LEU A 728 -19.13 37.54 -46.65
N LYS A 729 -18.70 36.40 -46.09
CA LYS A 729 -17.73 35.51 -46.70
C LYS A 729 -18.44 34.26 -47.18
N SER A 730 -18.52 34.08 -48.50
CA SER A 730 -19.07 32.85 -49.09
C SER A 730 -18.24 31.65 -48.65
N LEU A 731 -18.90 30.61 -48.14
CA LEU A 731 -18.23 29.37 -47.74
C LEU A 731 -17.85 28.49 -48.95
N SER A 732 -18.51 28.67 -50.09
CA SER A 732 -18.24 27.87 -51.29
C SER A 732 -16.98 28.31 -52.04
N ASN A 733 -16.68 29.61 -52.07
CA ASN A 733 -15.54 30.15 -52.83
C ASN A 733 -14.66 31.13 -52.06
N ASN A 734 -14.87 31.29 -50.75
CA ASN A 734 -14.12 32.21 -49.87
C ASN A 734 -14.16 33.69 -50.30
N LYS A 735 -15.04 34.09 -51.24
CA LYS A 735 -15.18 35.49 -51.67
C LYS A 735 -15.80 36.31 -50.54
N ARG A 736 -15.18 37.47 -50.27
CA ARG A 736 -15.61 38.41 -49.22
C ARG A 736 -16.25 39.62 -49.85
N THR A 737 -17.48 39.92 -49.44
CA THR A 737 -18.20 41.14 -49.83
C THR A 737 -18.34 42.02 -48.59
N PHE A 738 -18.09 43.31 -48.75
CA PHE A 738 -18.10 44.30 -47.67
C PHE A 738 -19.25 45.25 -47.89
N PHE A 739 -20.04 45.49 -46.84
CA PHE A 739 -21.16 46.42 -46.85
C PHE A 739 -20.97 47.45 -45.74
N ASP A 740 -21.10 48.74 -46.06
CA ASP A 740 -21.10 49.79 -45.05
C ASP A 740 -22.29 49.55 -44.09
N ALA A 741 -22.01 49.55 -42.79
CA ALA A 741 -23.03 49.48 -41.75
C ALA A 741 -23.31 50.88 -41.22
N GLU A 742 -24.56 51.18 -40.88
CA GLU A 742 -24.92 52.43 -40.24
C GLU A 742 -24.44 52.41 -38.79
N GLN A 743 -23.69 53.44 -38.37
CA GLN A 743 -23.28 53.56 -36.98
C GLN A 743 -24.46 53.99 -36.10
N VAL A 744 -24.63 53.28 -34.99
CA VAL A 744 -25.73 53.50 -34.03
C VAL A 744 -25.14 53.88 -32.67
N SER A 745 -25.81 54.81 -31.99
CA SER A 745 -25.45 55.20 -30.62
C SER A 745 -25.79 54.09 -29.61
N ARG A 746 -24.83 53.71 -28.76
CA ARG A 746 -24.91 52.65 -27.74
C ARG A 746 -24.37 53.12 -26.39
N PRO A 747 -25.08 54.01 -25.69
CA PRO A 747 -24.67 54.49 -24.36
C PRO A 747 -24.63 53.37 -23.31
N ASP A 748 -25.48 52.36 -23.46
CA ASP A 748 -25.51 51.13 -22.66
C ASP A 748 -24.18 50.35 -22.71
N VAL A 749 -23.57 50.24 -23.89
CA VAL A 749 -22.27 49.57 -24.08
C VAL A 749 -21.14 50.40 -23.45
N ALA A 750 -21.22 51.72 -23.55
CA ALA A 750 -20.25 52.63 -22.96
C ALA A 750 -20.25 52.54 -21.42
N GLU A 751 -21.45 52.50 -20.82
CA GLU A 751 -21.66 52.33 -19.39
C GLU A 751 -21.18 50.96 -18.90
N ALA A 752 -21.65 49.87 -19.52
CA ALA A 752 -21.30 48.51 -19.11
C ALA A 752 -19.79 48.20 -19.18
N LEU A 753 -19.08 48.82 -20.13
CA LEU A 753 -17.64 48.62 -20.32
C LEU A 753 -16.77 49.72 -19.68
N GLY A 754 -17.36 50.74 -19.06
CA GLY A 754 -16.67 51.86 -18.42
C GLY A 754 -15.76 52.66 -19.37
N ARG A 755 -16.16 52.83 -20.63
CA ARG A 755 -15.34 53.47 -21.69
C ARG A 755 -16.19 54.35 -22.60
N ASN A 756 -15.58 55.35 -23.24
CA ASN A 756 -16.25 56.21 -24.24
C ASN A 756 -16.45 55.46 -25.57
N LEU A 757 -17.45 54.56 -25.59
CA LEU A 757 -17.79 53.68 -26.72
C LEU A 757 -19.19 53.94 -27.26
N VAL A 758 -19.74 55.12 -27.00
CA VAL A 758 -21.12 55.49 -27.38
C VAL A 758 -21.37 55.32 -28.88
N LYS A 759 -20.34 55.48 -29.73
CA LYS A 759 -20.45 55.32 -31.19
C LYS A 759 -19.97 53.96 -31.73
N SER A 760 -19.91 52.93 -30.88
CA SER A 760 -19.44 51.58 -31.27
C SER A 760 -20.53 50.70 -31.88
N GLY A 761 -21.80 51.12 -31.82
CA GLY A 761 -22.93 50.36 -32.37
C GLY A 761 -22.96 50.37 -33.89
N PHE A 762 -23.52 49.31 -34.48
CA PHE A 762 -23.81 49.24 -35.91
C PHE A 762 -25.14 48.53 -36.20
N SER A 763 -25.75 48.92 -37.31
CA SER A 763 -26.96 48.34 -37.89
C SER A 763 -26.74 48.12 -39.38
N PHE A 764 -27.20 46.98 -39.88
CA PHE A 764 -27.10 46.62 -41.29
C PHE A 764 -28.29 45.77 -41.71
N SER A 765 -28.87 46.08 -42.87
CA SER A 765 -29.90 45.27 -43.51
C SER A 765 -29.58 45.10 -44.98
N LEU A 766 -29.74 43.88 -45.50
CA LEU A 766 -29.52 43.54 -46.90
C LEU A 766 -30.65 42.69 -47.43
N ASN A 767 -31.20 43.11 -48.58
CA ASN A 767 -32.06 42.24 -49.36
C ASN A 767 -31.21 41.21 -50.12
N GLY A 768 -31.32 39.94 -49.72
CA GLY A 768 -30.46 38.86 -50.17
C GLY A 768 -30.70 38.39 -51.61
N ARG A 769 -31.73 38.91 -52.29
CA ARG A 769 -31.98 38.65 -53.72
C ARG A 769 -30.88 39.15 -54.64
N HIS A 770 -29.91 39.91 -54.15
CA HIS A 770 -28.78 40.43 -54.93
C HIS A 770 -27.49 39.61 -54.75
N LEU A 771 -27.51 38.58 -53.91
CA LEU A 771 -26.37 37.69 -53.68
C LEU A 771 -26.57 36.34 -54.38
N PRO A 772 -25.50 35.68 -54.87
CA PRO A 772 -25.57 34.30 -55.32
C PRO A 772 -26.09 33.38 -54.23
N ALA A 773 -26.85 32.34 -54.63
CA ALA A 773 -27.32 31.32 -53.71
C ALA A 773 -26.14 30.64 -52.99
N GLY A 774 -26.26 30.41 -51.69
CA GLY A 774 -25.23 29.76 -50.90
C GLY A 774 -25.17 30.22 -49.44
N GLU A 775 -24.27 29.58 -48.69
CA GLU A 775 -24.03 29.86 -47.28
C GLU A 775 -22.87 30.84 -47.08
N TYR A 776 -23.06 31.82 -46.21
CA TYR A 776 -22.12 32.91 -45.95
C TYR A 776 -21.84 33.04 -44.45
N GLU A 777 -20.57 33.15 -44.11
CA GLU A 777 -20.11 33.49 -42.76
C GLU A 777 -20.12 35.01 -42.57
N ILE A 778 -20.72 35.48 -41.47
CA ILE A 778 -20.81 36.90 -41.14
C ILE A 778 -19.59 37.32 -40.33
N GLY A 779 -19.01 38.45 -40.69
CA GLY A 779 -17.97 39.14 -39.92
C GLY A 779 -18.18 40.64 -39.87
N VAL A 780 -17.32 41.29 -39.09
CA VAL A 780 -17.27 42.75 -38.95
C VAL A 780 -15.87 43.22 -39.31
N ARG A 781 -15.79 44.30 -40.09
CA ARG A 781 -14.54 44.99 -40.42
C ARG A 781 -14.57 46.40 -39.87
N LEU A 782 -13.53 46.76 -39.14
CA LEU A 782 -13.36 48.08 -38.56
C LEU A 782 -12.26 48.86 -39.29
N VAL A 783 -12.51 50.15 -39.50
CA VAL A 783 -11.54 51.09 -40.09
C VAL A 783 -11.42 52.32 -39.20
N SER A 784 -10.18 52.71 -38.87
CA SER A 784 -9.87 54.03 -38.30
C SER A 784 -8.47 54.46 -38.76
N GLY A 785 -8.41 55.54 -39.53
CA GLY A 785 -7.20 55.98 -40.23
C GLY A 785 -6.57 54.87 -41.07
N LYS A 786 -5.30 54.54 -40.79
CA LYS A 786 -4.56 53.45 -41.48
C LYS A 786 -4.86 52.06 -40.92
N ARG A 787 -5.53 51.94 -39.76
CA ARG A 787 -5.81 50.63 -39.15
C ARG A 787 -7.06 50.02 -39.75
N ARG A 788 -6.94 48.76 -40.16
CA ARG A 788 -8.01 47.92 -40.70
C ARG A 788 -7.94 46.57 -40.01
N ALA A 789 -9.04 46.11 -39.44
CA ALA A 789 -9.12 44.78 -38.84
C ALA A 789 -10.43 44.11 -39.28
N ILE A 790 -10.43 42.78 -39.39
CA ILE A 790 -11.62 41.97 -39.74
C ILE A 790 -11.72 40.84 -38.72
N ARG A 791 -12.92 40.56 -38.23
CA ARG A 791 -13.21 39.41 -37.38
C ARG A 791 -14.51 38.75 -37.82
N TYR A 792 -14.49 37.42 -37.96
CA TYR A 792 -15.68 36.64 -38.28
C TYR A 792 -16.36 36.15 -37.01
N SER A 793 -17.68 36.02 -37.08
CA SER A 793 -18.53 35.67 -35.94
C SER A 793 -18.69 34.18 -35.70
N GLY A 794 -18.30 33.34 -36.67
CA GLY A 794 -18.63 31.92 -36.68
C GLY A 794 -20.12 31.62 -36.93
N ARG A 795 -20.97 32.65 -37.08
CA ARG A 795 -22.39 32.50 -37.47
C ARG A 795 -22.52 32.53 -38.99
N THR A 796 -23.39 31.67 -39.52
CA THR A 796 -23.67 31.57 -40.95
C THR A 796 -25.11 31.96 -41.28
N VAL A 797 -25.32 32.42 -42.53
CA VAL A 797 -26.63 32.71 -43.13
C VAL A 797 -26.69 32.13 -44.53
N TYR A 798 -27.85 31.62 -44.93
CA TYR A 798 -28.07 31.07 -46.26
C TYR A 798 -28.93 32.02 -47.10
N PHE A 799 -28.51 32.29 -48.34
CA PHE A 799 -29.29 33.05 -49.31
C PHE A 799 -29.79 32.13 -50.43
N ALA A 800 -31.07 32.28 -50.82
CA ALA A 800 -31.69 31.49 -51.87
C ALA A 800 -31.28 31.90 -53.31
N GLY A 801 -30.66 33.07 -53.47
CA GLY A 801 -30.22 33.61 -54.78
C GLY A 801 -31.36 34.15 -55.66
N GLN A 802 -31.02 34.76 -56.80
CA GLN A 802 -32.00 35.04 -57.85
C GLN A 802 -32.41 33.73 -58.54
N PRO A 803 -33.72 33.47 -58.77
CA PRO A 803 -34.10 32.43 -59.70
C PRO A 803 -33.54 32.82 -61.08
N ALA A 804 -32.73 31.93 -61.66
CA ALA A 804 -32.30 32.09 -63.04
C ALA A 804 -33.56 32.19 -63.91
N MET A 805 -33.75 33.32 -64.61
CA MET A 805 -34.70 33.36 -65.71
C MET A 805 -34.23 32.33 -66.73
N VAL A 806 -34.98 31.23 -66.84
CA VAL A 806 -34.81 30.24 -67.89
C VAL A 806 -35.12 30.94 -69.21
N ALA A 807 -34.08 31.11 -70.04
CA ALA A 807 -34.22 31.47 -71.45
C ALA A 807 -34.31 30.19 -72.28
#